data_AF-A0A1M5HLT3-F1
#
_entry.id   AF-A0A1M5HLT3-F1
#
_cell.length_a   1.000
_cell.length_b   1.000
_cell.length_c   1.000
_cell.angle_alpha   90.00
_cell.angle_beta   90.00
_cell.angle_gamma   90.00
#
_symmetry.space_group_name_H-M   'P 1'
#
loop_
_entity.id
_entity.type
_entity.pdbx_description
1 polymer ?
#
loop_
_entity_poly.entity_id
_entity_poly.type
_entity_poly.pdbx_seq_one_letter_code
_entity_poly.pdbx_strand_id
1 'polypeptide(L)'
;MEQLYQISEWKKGFENSHLYTDDVKMFLSNFFSFGKYPKESLGSRAKFIKDRIWGNVQVDEITVQLINMPAFQRLRNVQLIPQSSHIYPFSRSTYFEHSLGAYHVVTDLIKSCSNRSSQYGVFSKEEYVLTCHAALLSEISAGLIYTLIKEGYISEKSLRSLTIAGFPIIEIESKFRNADCHLYLDKRFSERTILPRLLSCFLILSEPFQVYYDNLDLFEDYEDEISPSIKLCSAMLGIPFSKSSLMIYDLLHGDFGCKSIDRIYRDSDSCGIHIPLDYQRVQSAITFEKRDIEGAEGVYNFDVLEEFDREPYFFLVDDFDPFNIREFAISKQLTNWRIQTHPWLLLFYERISTMLDRAILEKSHPEYSQVTDLIYDWHGSDMHLLDSLQSVAQTNQDEKDNLLSRQHYRRSLAISSSTLSNEFPDALKESSLDAEIDEFWKDVKGFLFKSINEKLSSPEEKHKICVRIVEKSIELNDCFLFGTKYSQEGILDGVFAVPDKSLDSDKIKIQLITHRGKGRSNLKTVSGGFSWESEDRSENTIFIYSPKEWTCIVAIAAQIVFYEDFEACSLVHNFSSGNKLYGKQLGESPDLLLRPVIDHALSAKICGLSNEDVQGVMKILSKIGYYDTHPRLYKFDLEAKHKKLSSLAKKLSSYNGDEGYSVTTKSLQQFLVQIPPTLRQNAISLIESIKVLDRATLQRAFTNHFKVIEEGINSENVFYIPLSESSGKSIKGIVNFKSLSGESLHGIREASDRIESDRDSVVIYDDNIVSGTQAASSIKFWLGESSEKTEKNISYIKLNESQIIKLRSANLIFAFHVATDIGFKKIESCLVSAGFDMRKVKFVSTCKLEEMRGSHVINDALRDELALIGEQVLTKKYQKDGMPDAKEKAANRRLGFDNMEAIYVTMFNVPTACYTALWCPGTVIRQGREEPWIPLLIRNSHKNLVVIG
;
A
#
# COMPACT_ATOMS: atom_id res chain seq x y z
N MET A 1 13.47 -46.54 -13.08
CA MET A 1 14.60 -46.57 -14.05
C MET A 1 14.84 -45.18 -14.64
N GLU A 2 13.87 -44.49 -15.26
CA GLU A 2 14.05 -43.09 -15.71
C GLU A 2 14.26 -42.09 -14.53
N GLN A 3 13.53 -42.25 -13.42
CA GLN A 3 13.79 -41.47 -12.19
C GLN A 3 15.19 -41.71 -11.60
N LEU A 4 15.71 -42.93 -11.71
CA LEU A 4 17.08 -43.27 -11.29
C LEU A 4 18.12 -42.58 -12.21
N TYR A 5 17.79 -42.43 -13.50
CA TYR A 5 18.59 -41.72 -14.49
C TYR A 5 18.66 -40.21 -14.19
N GLN A 6 17.57 -39.57 -13.78
CA GLN A 6 17.53 -38.16 -13.37
C GLN A 6 18.31 -37.89 -12.07
N ILE A 7 18.22 -38.79 -11.08
CA ILE A 7 19.08 -38.73 -9.88
C ILE A 7 20.57 -38.91 -10.25
N SER A 8 20.88 -39.73 -11.25
CA SER A 8 22.26 -39.91 -11.75
C SER A 8 22.79 -38.69 -12.52
N GLU A 9 21.94 -37.98 -13.26
CA GLU A 9 22.24 -36.69 -13.91
C GLU A 9 22.45 -35.59 -12.88
N TRP A 10 21.62 -35.55 -11.83
CA TRP A 10 21.78 -34.66 -10.68
C TRP A 10 23.10 -34.90 -9.94
N LYS A 11 23.44 -36.16 -9.69
CA LYS A 11 24.74 -36.60 -9.14
C LYS A 11 25.89 -36.14 -10.05
N LYS A 12 25.80 -36.37 -11.36
CA LYS A 12 26.81 -35.91 -12.34
C LYS A 12 26.91 -34.39 -12.39
N GLY A 13 25.80 -33.67 -12.32
CA GLY A 13 25.79 -32.20 -12.27
C GLY A 13 26.50 -31.67 -11.02
N PHE A 14 26.31 -32.34 -9.88
CA PHE A 14 26.97 -32.03 -8.63
C PHE A 14 28.45 -32.44 -8.60
N GLU A 15 28.81 -33.63 -9.09
CA GLU A 15 30.19 -34.14 -9.15
C GLU A 15 31.03 -33.45 -10.23
N ASN A 16 30.45 -33.15 -11.40
CA ASN A 16 31.12 -32.46 -12.52
C ASN A 16 31.20 -30.95 -12.33
N SER A 17 30.54 -30.38 -11.31
CA SER A 17 30.48 -28.94 -11.09
C SER A 17 31.81 -28.29 -10.69
N HIS A 18 32.90 -29.05 -10.53
CA HIS A 18 34.15 -28.62 -9.89
C HIS A 18 33.99 -28.09 -8.45
N LEU A 19 32.79 -28.13 -7.83
CA LEU A 19 32.48 -27.60 -6.49
C LEU A 19 33.21 -28.34 -5.36
N TYR A 20 33.68 -29.56 -5.60
CA TYR A 20 34.45 -30.40 -4.67
C TYR A 20 35.94 -30.33 -5.00
N THR A 21 36.58 -29.20 -4.71
CA THR A 21 38.04 -29.08 -4.79
C THR A 21 38.71 -29.97 -3.74
N ASP A 22 39.99 -30.31 -3.95
CA ASP A 22 40.76 -31.09 -2.96
C ASP A 22 40.83 -30.38 -1.61
N ASP A 23 40.79 -29.05 -1.59
CA ASP A 23 40.74 -28.23 -0.37
C ASP A 23 39.43 -28.43 0.42
N VAL A 24 38.29 -28.49 -0.27
CA VAL A 24 36.98 -28.77 0.34
C VAL A 24 36.93 -30.19 0.89
N LYS A 25 37.45 -31.17 0.15
CA LYS A 25 37.54 -32.57 0.60
C LYS A 25 38.45 -32.70 1.82
N MET A 26 39.62 -32.07 1.80
CA MET A 26 40.56 -32.06 2.91
C MET A 26 39.97 -31.35 4.14
N PHE A 27 39.23 -30.27 3.94
CA PHE A 27 38.52 -29.57 5.01
C PHE A 27 37.42 -30.44 5.64
N LEU A 28 36.53 -31.01 4.83
CA LEU A 28 35.42 -31.85 5.28
C LEU A 28 35.93 -33.12 5.97
N SER A 29 37.01 -33.73 5.46
CA SER A 29 37.64 -34.90 6.09
C SER A 29 38.33 -34.58 7.42
N ASN A 30 38.99 -33.42 7.55
CA ASN A 30 39.57 -32.95 8.80
C ASN A 30 38.51 -32.53 9.83
N PHE A 31 37.38 -31.98 9.38
CA PHE A 31 36.34 -31.43 10.24
C PHE A 31 35.28 -32.46 10.67
N PHE A 32 35.01 -33.46 9.83
CA PHE A 32 33.98 -34.49 10.05
C PHE A 32 34.54 -35.89 10.22
N SER A 33 35.84 -36.03 10.55
CA SER A 33 36.52 -37.32 10.67
C SER A 33 35.68 -38.35 11.42
N PHE A 34 35.27 -39.42 10.72
CA PHE A 34 34.71 -40.59 11.37
C PHE A 34 35.86 -41.39 11.96
N GLY A 35 35.83 -41.64 13.27
CA GLY A 35 36.63 -42.72 13.83
C GLY A 35 36.32 -44.01 13.05
N LYS A 36 37.29 -44.92 12.90
CA LYS A 36 37.03 -46.25 12.34
C LYS A 36 36.06 -46.98 13.29
N TYR A 37 34.76 -46.85 13.06
CA TYR A 37 33.75 -47.53 13.86
C TYR A 37 33.52 -48.93 13.28
N PRO A 38 33.36 -49.95 14.14
CA PRO A 38 33.16 -51.32 13.69
C PRO A 38 31.84 -51.47 12.92
N LYS A 39 31.85 -52.37 11.91
CA LYS A 39 30.64 -52.94 11.29
C LYS A 39 29.87 -53.68 12.39
N GLU A 40 28.94 -53.01 13.07
CA GLU A 40 28.08 -53.66 14.06
C GLU A 40 26.63 -53.73 13.57
N SER A 41 26.09 -54.94 13.64
CA SER A 41 24.69 -55.26 13.39
C SER A 41 23.76 -54.48 14.33
N LEU A 42 22.52 -54.21 13.91
CA LEU A 42 21.45 -53.48 14.64
C LEU A 42 21.02 -54.08 16.02
N GLY A 43 21.93 -54.37 16.94
CA GLY A 43 21.59 -54.93 18.25
C GLY A 43 22.58 -54.60 19.38
N SER A 44 22.21 -53.68 20.27
CA SER A 44 21.44 -54.05 21.50
C SER A 44 21.36 -52.95 22.58
N ARG A 45 21.94 -51.75 22.40
CA ARG A 45 21.67 -50.63 23.33
C ARG A 45 21.28 -49.35 22.61
N ALA A 46 19.98 -49.15 22.49
CA ALA A 46 19.43 -47.83 22.19
C ALA A 46 19.87 -46.84 23.28
N LYS A 47 20.33 -45.65 22.84
CA LYS A 47 20.70 -44.56 23.74
C LYS A 47 19.45 -43.74 24.03
N PHE A 48 19.24 -43.39 25.29
CA PHE A 48 18.18 -42.48 25.68
C PHE A 48 18.77 -41.10 25.92
N ILE A 49 18.28 -40.10 25.19
CA ILE A 49 18.60 -38.69 25.38
C ILE A 49 17.39 -38.03 26.02
N LYS A 50 17.59 -37.31 27.12
CA LYS A 50 16.49 -36.59 27.79
C LYS A 50 16.28 -35.24 27.11
N ASP A 51 15.17 -35.09 26.42
CA ASP A 51 14.67 -33.86 25.82
C ASP A 51 13.59 -33.22 26.72
N ARG A 52 13.53 -31.89 26.72
CA ARG A 52 12.60 -31.13 27.58
C ARG A 52 11.14 -31.26 27.12
N ILE A 53 10.90 -31.35 25.82
CA ILE A 53 9.57 -31.44 25.21
C ILE A 53 9.11 -32.89 25.17
N TRP A 54 9.97 -33.77 24.65
CA TRP A 54 9.62 -35.16 24.33
C TRP A 54 9.99 -36.17 25.40
N GLY A 55 10.64 -35.74 26.49
CA GLY A 55 11.06 -36.63 27.56
C GLY A 55 12.21 -37.54 27.12
N ASN A 56 12.01 -38.85 27.09
CA ASN A 56 13.08 -39.78 26.71
C ASN A 56 13.06 -40.06 25.20
N VAL A 57 13.99 -39.44 24.47
CA VAL A 57 14.22 -39.71 23.05
C VAL A 57 15.10 -40.94 22.92
N GLN A 58 14.54 -42.02 22.41
CA GLN A 58 15.27 -43.24 22.09
C GLN A 58 15.96 -43.10 20.73
N VAL A 59 17.28 -43.28 20.70
CA VAL A 59 18.11 -43.16 19.49
C VAL A 59 18.87 -44.47 19.27
N ASP A 60 18.82 -44.99 18.05
CA ASP A 60 19.60 -46.15 17.64
C ASP A 60 21.10 -45.82 17.48
N GLU A 61 21.93 -46.86 17.49
CA GLU A 61 23.39 -46.71 17.53
C GLU A 61 23.98 -46.05 16.29
N ILE A 62 23.44 -46.35 15.10
CA ILE A 62 23.88 -45.71 13.86
C ILE A 62 23.56 -44.20 13.91
N THR A 63 22.36 -43.82 14.35
CA THR A 63 22.00 -42.41 14.52
C THR A 63 22.85 -41.71 15.60
N VAL A 64 23.24 -42.40 16.67
CA VAL A 64 24.16 -41.84 17.68
C VAL A 64 25.50 -41.44 17.08
N GLN A 65 26.01 -42.19 16.09
CA GLN A 65 27.25 -41.83 15.39
C GLN A 65 27.09 -40.50 14.63
N LEU A 66 25.96 -40.30 13.95
CA LEU A 66 25.61 -39.02 13.32
C LEU A 66 25.52 -37.87 14.33
N ILE A 67 24.86 -38.10 15.47
CA ILE A 67 24.71 -37.07 16.50
C ILE A 67 26.08 -36.66 17.06
N ASN A 68 26.99 -37.60 17.27
CA ASN A 68 28.30 -37.34 17.88
C ASN A 68 29.28 -36.61 16.94
N MET A 69 28.90 -36.37 15.69
CA MET A 69 29.73 -35.63 14.74
C MET A 69 29.97 -34.19 15.19
N PRO A 70 31.16 -33.63 14.96
CA PRO A 70 31.40 -32.20 15.14
C PRO A 70 30.37 -31.33 14.39
N ALA A 71 30.01 -31.72 13.16
CA ALA A 71 28.97 -31.09 12.34
C ALA A 71 27.66 -30.87 13.09
N PHE A 72 27.19 -31.93 13.74
CA PHE A 72 25.90 -31.96 14.40
C PHE A 72 25.99 -31.37 15.80
N GLN A 73 27.07 -31.65 16.54
CA GLN A 73 27.30 -31.07 17.88
C GLN A 73 27.40 -29.54 17.85
N ARG A 74 27.87 -28.94 16.74
CA ARG A 74 27.88 -27.48 16.55
C ARG A 74 26.50 -26.84 16.74
N LEU A 75 25.43 -27.53 16.33
CA LEU A 75 24.06 -27.01 16.43
C LEU A 75 23.63 -26.70 17.87
N ARG A 76 24.40 -27.12 18.89
CA ARG A 76 24.22 -26.70 20.29
C ARG A 76 24.47 -25.21 20.52
N ASN A 77 25.21 -24.56 19.62
CA ASN A 77 25.58 -23.15 19.73
C ASN A 77 24.85 -22.28 18.70
N VAL A 78 23.87 -22.85 17.98
CA VAL A 78 23.06 -22.16 16.98
C VAL A 78 21.62 -22.10 17.48
N GLN A 79 21.15 -20.91 17.82
CA GLN A 79 19.81 -20.72 18.36
C GLN A 79 18.77 -20.97 17.28
N LEU A 80 17.68 -21.65 17.64
CA LEU A 80 16.56 -21.91 16.72
C LEU A 80 15.88 -20.60 16.29
N ILE A 81 15.84 -19.62 17.20
CA ILE A 81 15.39 -18.26 16.93
C ILE A 81 16.49 -17.32 17.42
N PRO A 82 17.36 -16.84 16.51
CA PRO A 82 18.49 -15.99 16.87
C PRO A 82 18.07 -14.77 17.68
N GLN A 83 18.77 -14.54 18.79
CA GLN A 83 18.54 -13.42 19.71
C GLN A 83 17.14 -13.33 20.34
N SER A 84 16.32 -14.38 20.22
CA SER A 84 15.01 -14.45 20.90
C SER A 84 15.12 -14.30 22.41
N SER A 85 16.25 -14.70 23.01
CA SER A 85 16.53 -14.52 24.45
C SER A 85 16.44 -13.07 24.93
N HIS A 86 16.58 -12.09 24.03
CA HIS A 86 16.41 -10.68 24.37
C HIS A 86 14.95 -10.24 24.49
N ILE A 87 14.03 -10.96 23.85
CA ILE A 87 12.58 -10.73 23.92
C ILE A 87 11.97 -11.67 24.98
N TYR A 88 12.34 -12.95 24.91
CA TYR A 88 11.89 -14.04 25.76
C TYR A 88 13.08 -14.59 26.56
N PRO A 89 13.30 -14.17 27.82
CA PRO A 89 14.53 -14.49 28.57
C PRO A 89 14.87 -15.99 28.71
N PHE A 90 13.86 -16.85 28.61
CA PHE A 90 14.00 -18.32 28.68
C PHE A 90 14.21 -18.98 27.32
N SER A 91 14.11 -18.23 26.22
CA SER A 91 14.27 -18.76 24.87
C SER A 91 15.74 -19.08 24.60
N ARG A 92 16.07 -20.37 24.70
CA ARG A 92 17.42 -20.91 24.53
C ARG A 92 17.45 -22.19 23.69
N SER A 93 16.34 -22.52 23.05
CA SER A 93 16.29 -23.66 22.14
C SER A 93 17.25 -23.49 20.98
N THR A 94 17.86 -24.59 20.59
CA THR A 94 18.88 -24.63 19.54
C THR A 94 18.48 -25.60 18.44
N TYR A 95 19.11 -25.48 17.28
CA TYR A 95 18.88 -26.41 16.18
C TYR A 95 19.24 -27.86 16.56
N PHE A 96 20.15 -28.07 17.52
CA PHE A 96 20.48 -29.41 18.00
C PHE A 96 19.28 -30.12 18.61
N GLU A 97 18.59 -29.45 19.53
CA GLU A 97 17.43 -30.03 20.20
C GLU A 97 16.25 -30.15 19.24
N HIS A 98 16.09 -29.17 18.33
CA HIS A 98 15.08 -29.23 17.28
C HIS A 98 15.27 -30.44 16.35
N SER A 99 16.48 -30.67 15.85
CA SER A 99 16.80 -31.83 15.01
C SER A 99 16.56 -33.15 15.73
N LEU A 100 16.90 -33.26 17.02
CA LEU A 100 16.60 -34.45 17.82
C LEU A 100 15.10 -34.65 18.04
N GLY A 101 14.37 -33.57 18.28
CA GLY A 101 12.92 -33.62 18.41
C GLY A 101 12.22 -33.99 17.11
N ALA A 102 12.67 -33.46 15.96
CA ALA A 102 12.18 -33.86 14.64
C ALA A 102 12.44 -35.36 14.37
N TYR A 103 13.63 -35.86 14.73
CA TYR A 103 13.94 -37.30 14.70
C TYR A 103 12.98 -38.10 15.61
N HIS A 104 12.75 -37.64 16.83
CA HIS A 104 11.83 -38.30 17.75
C HIS A 104 10.41 -38.38 17.17
N VAL A 105 9.86 -37.23 16.78
CA VAL A 105 8.50 -37.13 16.24
C VAL A 105 8.35 -38.00 15.00
N VAL A 106 9.32 -38.00 14.07
CA VAL A 106 9.21 -38.84 12.87
C VAL A 106 9.23 -40.33 13.21
N THR A 107 10.11 -40.76 14.12
CA THR A 107 10.18 -42.17 14.53
C THR A 107 8.90 -42.62 15.22
N ASP A 108 8.30 -41.75 16.03
CA ASP A 108 7.11 -42.01 16.82
C ASP A 108 5.84 -42.01 15.96
N LEU A 109 5.74 -41.08 15.00
CA LEU A 109 4.67 -41.08 13.99
C LEU A 109 4.72 -42.35 13.13
N ILE A 110 5.91 -42.75 12.66
CA ILE A 110 6.05 -43.98 11.86
C ILE A 110 5.61 -45.19 12.68
N LYS A 111 6.14 -45.36 13.90
CA LYS A 111 5.79 -46.49 14.79
C LYS A 111 4.29 -46.55 15.07
N SER A 112 3.67 -45.42 15.41
CA SER A 112 2.24 -45.38 15.72
C SER A 112 1.36 -45.67 14.51
N CYS A 113 1.72 -45.19 13.33
CA CYS A 113 1.02 -45.56 12.10
C CYS A 113 1.18 -47.05 11.77
N SER A 114 2.40 -47.60 11.88
CA SER A 114 2.67 -49.02 11.65
C SER A 114 1.93 -49.94 12.62
N ASN A 115 1.73 -49.51 13.87
CA ASN A 115 0.99 -50.30 14.87
C ASN A 115 -0.54 -50.30 14.64
N ARG A 116 -1.08 -49.27 13.98
CA ARG A 116 -2.52 -49.11 13.72
C ARG A 116 -2.96 -49.68 12.37
N SER A 117 -2.08 -49.69 11.37
CA SER A 117 -2.43 -50.19 10.04
C SER A 117 -2.27 -51.72 9.98
N SER A 118 -3.16 -52.40 9.27
CA SER A 118 -2.98 -53.80 8.87
C SER A 118 -1.93 -53.97 7.74
N GLN A 119 -1.20 -52.91 7.42
CA GLN A 119 -0.19 -52.83 6.36
C GLN A 119 1.20 -52.82 7.00
N TYR A 120 1.66 -53.98 7.49
CA TYR A 120 3.09 -54.18 7.74
C TYR A 120 3.87 -53.97 6.42
N GLY A 121 4.94 -53.17 6.45
CA GLY A 121 5.84 -52.99 5.30
C GLY A 121 5.67 -51.73 4.45
N VAL A 122 5.06 -50.65 4.99
CA VAL A 122 4.99 -49.34 4.30
C VAL A 122 6.38 -48.73 4.06
N PHE A 123 7.30 -48.90 5.02
CA PHE A 123 8.68 -48.48 4.90
C PHE A 123 9.58 -49.72 4.80
N SER A 124 10.49 -49.72 3.83
CA SER A 124 11.65 -50.60 3.88
C SER A 124 12.55 -50.20 5.06
N LYS A 125 13.44 -51.11 5.48
CA LYS A 125 14.41 -50.80 6.55
C LYS A 125 15.32 -49.63 6.17
N GLU A 126 15.71 -49.56 4.90
CA GLU A 126 16.44 -48.43 4.31
C GLU A 126 15.62 -47.14 4.38
N GLU A 127 14.38 -47.14 3.88
CA GLU A 127 13.52 -45.95 3.85
C GLU A 127 13.25 -45.40 5.25
N TYR A 128 13.04 -46.28 6.23
CA TYR A 128 12.89 -45.90 7.63
C TYR A 128 14.11 -45.13 8.14
N VAL A 129 15.31 -45.69 7.96
CA VAL A 129 16.57 -45.09 8.42
C VAL A 129 16.83 -43.77 7.70
N LEU A 130 16.67 -43.74 6.37
CA LEU A 130 16.86 -42.52 5.57
C LEU A 130 15.88 -41.41 5.98
N THR A 131 14.61 -41.75 6.23
CA THR A 131 13.61 -40.77 6.68
C THR A 131 13.96 -40.21 8.07
N CYS A 132 14.39 -41.06 8.99
CA CYS A 132 14.79 -40.61 10.33
C CYS A 132 16.05 -39.73 10.27
N HIS A 133 17.05 -40.14 9.49
CA HIS A 133 18.26 -39.33 9.27
C HIS A 133 17.95 -38.02 8.53
N ALA A 134 16.99 -38.00 7.60
CA ALA A 134 16.56 -36.78 6.90
C ALA A 134 15.93 -35.77 7.88
N ALA A 135 15.11 -36.25 8.82
CA ALA A 135 14.55 -35.40 9.87
C ALA A 135 15.66 -34.78 10.73
N LEU A 136 16.66 -35.58 11.11
CA LEU A 136 17.79 -35.15 11.93
C LEU A 136 18.70 -34.14 11.21
N LEU A 137 19.11 -34.43 9.97
CA LEU A 137 20.19 -33.73 9.28
C LEU A 137 19.74 -32.57 8.38
N SER A 138 18.43 -32.40 8.16
CA SER A 138 17.95 -31.41 7.19
C SER A 138 18.34 -29.96 7.46
N GLU A 139 18.63 -29.61 8.72
CA GLU A 139 19.06 -28.29 9.15
C GLU A 139 20.50 -28.31 9.71
N ILE A 140 21.33 -29.29 9.30
CA ILE A 140 22.73 -29.41 9.75
C ILE A 140 23.60 -28.21 9.36
N SER A 141 23.24 -27.51 8.27
CA SER A 141 23.89 -26.28 7.82
C SER A 141 23.38 -25.01 8.51
N ALA A 142 22.45 -25.13 9.48
CA ALA A 142 21.82 -23.97 10.12
C ALA A 142 22.84 -23.04 10.79
N GLY A 143 22.51 -21.75 10.73
CA GLY A 143 23.31 -20.60 11.14
C GLY A 143 22.51 -19.31 10.96
N LEU A 144 23.12 -18.16 11.25
CA LEU A 144 22.42 -16.88 11.14
C LEU A 144 22.17 -16.51 9.67
N ILE A 145 23.14 -16.74 8.75
CA ILE A 145 22.93 -16.51 7.31
C ILE A 145 21.84 -17.43 6.77
N TYR A 146 21.86 -18.72 7.15
CA TYR A 146 20.80 -19.68 6.81
C TYR A 146 19.41 -19.15 7.18
N THR A 147 19.27 -18.59 8.39
CA THR A 147 18.00 -18.04 8.88
C THR A 147 17.57 -16.81 8.07
N LEU A 148 18.50 -15.89 7.79
CA LEU A 148 18.21 -14.70 6.98
C LEU A 148 17.77 -15.05 5.54
N ILE A 149 18.36 -16.09 4.93
CA ILE A 149 17.93 -16.61 3.62
C ILE A 149 16.52 -17.20 3.74
N LYS A 150 16.31 -18.10 4.70
CA LYS A 150 15.04 -18.80 4.94
C LYS A 150 13.88 -17.83 5.17
N GLU A 151 14.12 -16.75 5.91
CA GLU A 151 13.13 -15.74 6.28
C GLU A 151 13.02 -14.58 5.25
N GLY A 152 13.86 -14.59 4.21
CA GLY A 152 13.78 -13.67 3.07
C GLY A 152 14.34 -12.27 3.31
N TYR A 153 15.30 -12.11 4.23
CA TYR A 153 15.90 -10.81 4.59
C TYR A 153 17.15 -10.45 3.79
N ILE A 154 17.78 -11.40 3.09
CA ILE A 154 18.97 -11.14 2.27
C ILE A 154 18.57 -10.48 0.94
N SER A 155 19.26 -9.40 0.58
CA SER A 155 19.11 -8.73 -0.72
C SER A 155 19.65 -9.59 -1.87
N GLU A 156 19.13 -9.43 -3.10
CA GLU A 156 19.61 -10.23 -4.24
C GLU A 156 21.10 -9.98 -4.51
N LYS A 157 21.53 -8.72 -4.38
CA LYS A 157 22.95 -8.33 -4.46
C LYS A 157 23.81 -9.09 -3.46
N SER A 158 23.36 -9.21 -2.22
CA SER A 158 24.11 -9.91 -1.18
C SER A 158 24.09 -11.42 -1.39
N LEU A 159 22.96 -11.98 -1.78
CA LEU A 159 22.83 -13.39 -2.14
C LEU A 159 23.81 -13.79 -3.26
N ARG A 160 23.98 -12.94 -4.28
CA ARG A 160 24.96 -13.14 -5.38
C ARG A 160 26.42 -13.07 -4.95
N SER A 161 26.70 -12.43 -3.81
CA SER A 161 28.06 -12.27 -3.28
C SER A 161 28.45 -13.37 -2.30
N LEU A 162 27.48 -14.16 -1.83
CA LEU A 162 27.72 -15.29 -0.94
C LEU A 162 28.27 -16.49 -1.70
N THR A 163 29.21 -17.18 -1.06
CA THR A 163 29.88 -18.36 -1.60
C THR A 163 29.92 -19.51 -0.60
N ILE A 164 30.22 -20.72 -1.06
CA ILE A 164 30.59 -21.86 -0.22
C ILE A 164 31.90 -22.39 -0.81
N ALA A 165 32.99 -22.39 -0.05
CA ALA A 165 34.32 -22.72 -0.54
C ALA A 165 34.72 -21.92 -1.80
N GLY A 166 34.40 -20.63 -1.83
CA GLY A 166 34.64 -19.76 -2.98
C GLY A 166 33.70 -19.97 -4.18
N PHE A 167 32.75 -20.92 -4.12
CA PHE A 167 31.76 -21.12 -5.17
C PHE A 167 30.49 -20.31 -4.92
N PRO A 168 30.01 -19.50 -5.88
CA PRO A 168 28.80 -18.70 -5.71
C PRO A 168 27.56 -19.56 -5.44
N ILE A 169 26.82 -19.25 -4.37
CA ILE A 169 25.64 -20.03 -3.99
C ILE A 169 24.51 -19.93 -5.03
N ILE A 170 24.45 -18.81 -5.74
CA ILE A 170 23.48 -18.58 -6.81
C ILE A 170 23.77 -19.46 -8.04
N GLU A 171 25.03 -19.81 -8.29
CA GLU A 171 25.39 -20.75 -9.36
C GLU A 171 25.02 -22.18 -8.98
N ILE A 172 25.18 -22.54 -7.70
CA ILE A 172 24.68 -23.82 -7.17
C ILE A 172 23.17 -23.87 -7.40
N GLU A 173 22.45 -22.86 -6.94
CA GLU A 173 21.00 -22.77 -7.13
C GLU A 173 20.59 -22.83 -8.61
N SER A 174 21.24 -22.07 -9.49
CA SER A 174 20.95 -22.04 -10.93
C SER A 174 21.25 -23.37 -11.62
N LYS A 175 22.39 -24.00 -11.32
CA LYS A 175 22.73 -25.33 -11.86
C LYS A 175 21.73 -26.39 -11.42
N PHE A 176 21.28 -26.33 -10.16
CA PHE A 176 20.22 -27.20 -9.66
C PHE A 176 18.86 -26.93 -10.31
N ARG A 177 18.52 -25.66 -10.61
CA ARG A 177 17.26 -25.29 -11.27
C ARG A 177 17.21 -25.68 -12.75
N ASN A 178 18.32 -25.49 -13.47
CA ASN A 178 18.43 -25.83 -14.89
C ASN A 178 18.42 -27.35 -15.12
N ALA A 179 18.71 -28.14 -14.09
CA ALA A 179 18.64 -29.60 -14.08
C ALA A 179 17.29 -30.13 -13.56
N ASP A 180 16.18 -29.46 -13.93
CA ASP A 180 14.78 -29.91 -13.77
C ASP A 180 14.02 -29.50 -12.48
N CYS A 181 13.48 -28.28 -12.50
CA CYS A 181 12.45 -27.83 -11.54
C CYS A 181 11.14 -28.64 -11.57
N HIS A 182 10.92 -29.44 -12.62
CA HIS A 182 9.77 -30.33 -12.71
C HIS A 182 9.89 -31.56 -11.80
N LEU A 183 11.08 -31.93 -11.31
CA LEU A 183 11.28 -33.14 -10.49
C LEU A 183 10.84 -33.02 -9.04
N TYR A 184 10.50 -31.82 -8.57
CA TYR A 184 10.09 -31.63 -7.19
C TYR A 184 8.66 -32.10 -6.97
N LEU A 185 8.46 -32.83 -5.88
CA LEU A 185 7.16 -33.32 -5.48
C LEU A 185 6.20 -32.16 -5.19
N ASP A 186 6.60 -31.10 -4.48
CA ASP A 186 5.67 -30.10 -3.91
C ASP A 186 5.57 -28.79 -4.74
N LYS A 187 4.38 -28.46 -5.26
CA LYS A 187 4.14 -27.17 -5.96
C LYS A 187 4.28 -25.95 -5.06
N ARG A 188 4.23 -26.12 -3.73
CA ARG A 188 4.40 -25.04 -2.74
C ARG A 188 5.87 -24.68 -2.50
N PHE A 189 6.82 -25.32 -3.19
CA PHE A 189 8.22 -24.93 -3.13
C PHE A 189 8.39 -23.46 -3.52
N SER A 190 8.68 -22.61 -2.53
CA SER A 190 9.09 -21.24 -2.80
C SER A 190 10.59 -21.20 -3.10
N GLU A 191 10.97 -20.37 -4.06
CA GLU A 191 12.35 -20.17 -4.53
C GLU A 191 13.37 -19.96 -3.40
N ARG A 192 12.98 -19.30 -2.31
CA ARG A 192 13.89 -18.96 -1.19
C ARG A 192 14.03 -20.09 -0.16
N THR A 193 13.12 -21.08 -0.16
CA THR A 193 13.14 -22.18 0.81
C THR A 193 14.02 -23.37 0.40
N ILE A 194 14.42 -23.45 -0.87
CA ILE A 194 15.24 -24.56 -1.37
C ILE A 194 16.72 -24.39 -1.02
N LEU A 195 17.23 -23.17 -1.13
CA LEU A 195 18.64 -22.87 -0.94
C LEU A 195 19.17 -23.32 0.43
N PRO A 196 18.51 -23.03 1.57
CA PRO A 196 18.95 -23.53 2.87
C PRO A 196 19.02 -25.08 2.94
N ARG A 197 18.14 -25.80 2.25
CA ARG A 197 18.19 -27.27 2.18
C ARG A 197 19.33 -27.77 1.30
N LEU A 198 19.60 -27.09 0.18
CA LEU A 198 20.74 -27.38 -0.70
C LEU A 198 22.07 -27.23 0.05
N LEU A 199 22.19 -26.25 0.95
CA LEU A 199 23.37 -26.11 1.83
C LEU A 199 23.57 -27.34 2.71
N SER A 200 22.49 -27.89 3.30
CA SER A 200 22.55 -29.13 4.08
C SER A 200 22.89 -30.33 3.20
N CYS A 201 22.33 -30.43 1.99
CA CYS A 201 22.68 -31.48 1.03
C CYS A 201 24.16 -31.41 0.62
N PHE A 202 24.71 -30.21 0.44
CA PHE A 202 26.12 -30.03 0.10
C PHE A 202 27.06 -30.67 1.15
N LEU A 203 26.72 -30.53 2.43
CA LEU A 203 27.41 -31.19 3.54
C LEU A 203 27.23 -32.71 3.54
N ILE A 204 26.01 -33.19 3.33
CA ILE A 204 25.66 -34.62 3.35
C ILE A 204 26.29 -35.38 2.17
N LEU A 205 26.47 -34.73 1.03
CA LEU A 205 27.11 -35.32 -0.15
C LEU A 205 28.64 -35.38 -0.01
N SER A 206 29.21 -34.97 1.11
CA SER A 206 30.65 -35.02 1.33
C SER A 206 31.18 -36.43 1.55
N GLU A 207 32.46 -36.61 1.20
CA GLU A 207 33.17 -37.89 1.35
C GLU A 207 33.00 -38.52 2.75
N PRO A 208 33.10 -37.78 3.88
CA PRO A 208 32.85 -38.35 5.20
C PRO A 208 31.47 -39.02 5.32
N PHE A 209 30.39 -38.35 4.88
CA PHE A 209 29.04 -38.90 4.96
C PHE A 209 28.86 -40.08 4.00
N GLN A 210 29.43 -40.02 2.79
CA GLN A 210 29.42 -41.14 1.85
C GLN A 210 30.10 -42.38 2.46
N VAL A 211 31.31 -42.22 3.00
CA VAL A 211 32.05 -43.28 3.70
C VAL A 211 31.22 -43.87 4.85
N TYR A 212 30.52 -43.04 5.60
CA TYR A 212 29.65 -43.52 6.68
C TYR A 212 28.50 -44.38 6.17
N TYR A 213 27.75 -43.90 5.18
CA TYR A 213 26.61 -44.65 4.64
C TYR A 213 27.04 -45.91 3.88
N ASP A 214 28.17 -45.88 3.17
CA ASP A 214 28.73 -47.03 2.46
C ASP A 214 29.20 -48.15 3.40
N ASN A 215 29.55 -47.82 4.64
CA ASN A 215 29.98 -48.78 5.67
C ASN A 215 28.81 -49.37 6.49
N LEU A 216 27.56 -48.96 6.24
CA LEU A 216 26.41 -49.51 6.93
C LEU A 216 25.95 -50.80 6.23
N ASP A 217 25.97 -51.93 6.95
CA ASP A 217 25.49 -53.25 6.51
C ASP A 217 23.95 -53.30 6.22
N LEU A 218 23.30 -52.13 6.16
CA LEU A 218 21.89 -51.95 5.82
C LEU A 218 21.64 -51.89 4.31
N PHE A 219 22.68 -51.61 3.53
CA PHE A 219 22.61 -51.32 2.09
C PHE A 219 23.32 -52.39 1.25
N GLU A 220 23.75 -53.50 1.84
CA GLU A 220 24.56 -54.55 1.18
C GLU A 220 23.80 -55.40 0.13
N ASP A 221 22.46 -55.29 0.05
CA ASP A 221 21.60 -56.19 -0.76
C ASP A 221 21.01 -55.57 -2.06
N TYR A 222 21.43 -54.40 -2.52
CA TYR A 222 20.77 -53.74 -3.66
C TYR A 222 21.61 -53.67 -4.95
N GLU A 223 21.01 -54.15 -6.04
CA GLU A 223 21.38 -53.85 -7.44
C GLU A 223 21.16 -52.36 -7.83
N ASP A 224 20.84 -51.47 -6.88
CA ASP A 224 20.59 -50.04 -7.16
C ASP A 224 21.89 -49.29 -7.44
N GLU A 225 21.96 -48.57 -8.57
CA GLU A 225 23.11 -47.72 -8.95
C GLU A 225 23.25 -46.44 -8.08
N ILE A 226 22.37 -46.19 -7.10
CA ILE A 226 22.25 -44.91 -6.38
C ILE A 226 22.68 -45.01 -4.92
N SER A 227 23.63 -44.15 -4.53
CA SER A 227 24.16 -44.05 -3.17
C SER A 227 23.08 -43.66 -2.13
N PRO A 228 23.12 -44.19 -0.89
CA PRO A 228 22.18 -43.82 0.17
C PRO A 228 22.20 -42.32 0.52
N SER A 229 23.36 -41.65 0.47
CA SER A 229 23.48 -40.20 0.71
C SER A 229 22.68 -39.37 -0.29
N ILE A 230 22.54 -39.87 -1.52
CA ILE A 230 21.74 -39.24 -2.56
C ILE A 230 20.26 -39.44 -2.28
N LYS A 231 19.82 -40.67 -1.96
CA LYS A 231 18.43 -40.95 -1.55
C LYS A 231 18.01 -40.10 -0.34
N LEU A 232 18.91 -39.91 0.62
CA LEU A 232 18.72 -39.01 1.78
C LEU A 232 18.50 -37.56 1.35
N CYS A 233 19.35 -37.03 0.46
CA CYS A 233 19.19 -35.67 -0.07
C CYS A 233 17.90 -35.54 -0.89
N SER A 234 17.55 -36.56 -1.68
CA SER A 234 16.28 -36.60 -2.42
C SER A 234 15.08 -36.50 -1.49
N ALA A 235 15.09 -37.20 -0.34
CA ALA A 235 14.04 -37.08 0.66
C ALA A 235 13.91 -35.65 1.23
N MET A 236 15.04 -34.95 1.47
CA MET A 236 15.06 -33.58 1.99
C MET A 236 14.62 -32.53 0.96
N LEU A 237 14.98 -32.75 -0.30
CA LEU A 237 14.64 -31.86 -1.42
C LEU A 237 13.26 -32.17 -2.01
N GLY A 238 12.64 -33.30 -1.63
CA GLY A 238 11.37 -33.73 -2.22
C GLY A 238 11.53 -34.19 -3.66
N ILE A 239 12.64 -34.85 -3.98
CA ILE A 239 12.89 -35.51 -5.26
C ILE A 239 12.48 -36.99 -5.11
N PRO A 240 11.66 -37.55 -6.01
CA PRO A 240 11.27 -38.97 -5.96
C PRO A 240 12.47 -39.91 -5.99
N PHE A 241 12.53 -40.88 -5.08
CA PHE A 241 13.52 -41.98 -5.11
C PHE A 241 12.90 -43.36 -4.82
N SER A 242 11.66 -43.38 -4.33
CA SER A 242 10.86 -44.58 -4.07
C SER A 242 9.36 -44.30 -4.18
N LYS A 243 8.52 -45.34 -4.16
CA LYS A 243 7.04 -45.20 -4.14
C LYS A 243 6.50 -44.52 -2.88
N SER A 244 7.32 -44.41 -1.84
CA SER A 244 6.99 -43.78 -0.56
C SER A 244 7.40 -42.31 -0.48
N SER A 245 8.05 -41.77 -1.53
CA SER A 245 8.65 -40.42 -1.51
C SER A 245 7.66 -39.30 -1.18
N LEU A 246 6.41 -39.38 -1.67
CA LEU A 246 5.34 -38.43 -1.37
C LEU A 246 5.05 -38.36 0.13
N MET A 247 4.76 -39.53 0.73
CA MET A 247 4.53 -39.67 2.16
C MET A 247 5.76 -39.23 2.98
N ILE A 248 6.97 -39.62 2.58
CA ILE A 248 8.22 -39.26 3.27
C ILE A 248 8.40 -37.75 3.28
N TYR A 249 8.21 -37.11 2.13
CA TYR A 249 8.36 -35.67 2.01
C TYR A 249 7.38 -34.91 2.92
N ASP A 250 6.09 -35.27 2.89
CA ASP A 250 5.08 -34.62 3.74
C ASP A 250 5.31 -34.87 5.23
N LEU A 251 5.75 -36.08 5.58
CA LEU A 251 6.11 -36.42 6.95
C LEU A 251 7.28 -35.55 7.47
N LEU A 252 8.23 -35.17 6.61
CA LEU A 252 9.38 -34.35 6.96
C LEU A 252 9.11 -32.85 6.90
N HIS A 253 8.39 -32.40 5.87
CA HIS A 253 8.33 -31.00 5.44
C HIS A 253 6.91 -30.45 5.29
N GLY A 254 5.88 -31.31 5.35
CA GLY A 254 4.50 -30.89 5.31
C GLY A 254 4.14 -29.98 6.47
N ASP A 255 3.01 -29.28 6.36
CA ASP A 255 2.51 -28.41 7.42
C ASP A 255 2.29 -29.15 8.74
N PHE A 256 1.91 -30.45 8.66
CA PHE A 256 1.76 -31.40 9.78
C PHE A 256 2.96 -32.34 9.95
N GLY A 257 4.07 -32.06 9.27
CA GLY A 257 5.29 -32.85 9.35
C GLY A 257 6.01 -32.71 10.69
N CYS A 258 6.98 -33.58 10.93
CA CYS A 258 7.69 -33.70 12.20
C CYS A 258 8.38 -32.40 12.63
N LYS A 259 8.96 -31.65 11.69
CA LYS A 259 9.66 -30.38 11.97
C LYS A 259 8.69 -29.29 12.40
N SER A 260 7.54 -29.20 11.73
CA SER A 260 6.49 -28.25 12.10
C SER A 260 5.95 -28.53 13.50
N ILE A 261 5.69 -29.81 13.81
CA ILE A 261 5.22 -30.25 15.13
C ILE A 261 6.25 -29.91 16.21
N ASP A 262 7.51 -30.34 16.07
CA ASP A 262 8.54 -30.05 17.07
C ASP A 262 8.73 -28.55 17.28
N ARG A 263 8.82 -27.77 16.19
CA ARG A 263 9.02 -26.33 16.28
C ARG A 263 7.90 -25.63 17.05
N ILE A 264 6.64 -26.00 16.82
CA ILE A 264 5.50 -25.42 17.54
C ILE A 264 5.62 -25.65 19.06
N TYR A 265 5.88 -26.89 19.50
CA TYR A 265 6.04 -27.20 20.92
C TYR A 265 7.28 -26.56 21.53
N ARG A 266 8.40 -26.59 20.80
CA ARG A 266 9.68 -26.07 21.25
C ARG A 266 9.69 -24.57 21.37
N ASP A 267 9.15 -23.85 20.38
CA ASP A 267 8.99 -22.39 20.41
C ASP A 267 8.04 -21.99 21.56
N SER A 268 6.92 -22.72 21.72
CA SER A 268 5.94 -22.56 22.81
C SER A 268 6.60 -22.66 24.20
N ASP A 269 7.29 -23.76 24.49
CA ASP A 269 7.93 -24.00 25.79
C ASP A 269 9.12 -23.06 26.06
N SER A 270 9.89 -22.72 25.01
CA SER A 270 11.04 -21.82 25.12
C SER A 270 10.63 -20.37 25.38
N CYS A 271 9.54 -19.93 24.75
CA CYS A 271 9.05 -18.56 24.86
C CYS A 271 7.97 -18.39 25.93
N GLY A 272 7.46 -19.48 26.52
CA GLY A 272 6.39 -19.45 27.52
C GLY A 272 5.02 -19.11 26.94
N ILE A 273 4.76 -19.51 25.69
CA ILE A 273 3.49 -19.24 25.00
C ILE A 273 2.66 -20.52 24.98
N HIS A 274 1.58 -20.57 25.75
CA HIS A 274 0.69 -21.72 25.77
C HIS A 274 -0.02 -21.92 24.43
N ILE A 275 0.07 -23.14 23.89
CA ILE A 275 -0.63 -23.59 22.69
C ILE A 275 -1.72 -24.62 23.06
N PRO A 276 -2.89 -24.59 22.42
CA PRO A 276 -3.96 -25.56 22.65
C PRO A 276 -3.77 -26.82 21.78
N LEU A 277 -2.58 -27.41 21.77
CA LEU A 277 -2.28 -28.59 20.94
C LEU A 277 -2.01 -29.81 21.81
N ASP A 278 -2.64 -30.94 21.49
CA ASP A 278 -2.38 -32.24 22.10
C ASP A 278 -1.73 -33.19 21.09
N TYR A 279 -0.47 -33.54 21.35
CA TYR A 279 0.32 -34.37 20.46
C TYR A 279 -0.25 -35.78 20.31
N GLN A 280 -0.83 -36.37 21.37
CA GLN A 280 -1.41 -37.71 21.28
C GLN A 280 -2.62 -37.73 20.34
N ARG A 281 -3.41 -36.66 20.34
CA ARG A 281 -4.53 -36.47 19.40
C ARG A 281 -4.05 -36.25 17.99
N VAL A 282 -3.03 -35.41 17.77
CA VAL A 282 -2.39 -35.23 16.45
C VAL A 282 -1.88 -36.57 15.92
N GLN A 283 -1.17 -37.32 16.76
CA GLN A 283 -0.66 -38.65 16.41
C GLN A 283 -1.80 -39.62 16.08
N SER A 284 -2.93 -39.59 16.79
CA SER A 284 -4.09 -40.45 16.50
C SER A 284 -4.77 -40.15 15.17
N ALA A 285 -4.69 -38.89 14.71
CA ALA A 285 -5.30 -38.45 13.47
C ALA A 285 -4.44 -38.74 12.24
N ILE A 286 -3.15 -39.07 12.38
CA ILE A 286 -2.26 -39.32 11.23
C ILE A 286 -2.33 -40.80 10.81
N THR A 287 -2.40 -41.06 9.50
CA THR A 287 -2.35 -42.40 8.92
C THR A 287 -1.56 -42.42 7.61
N PHE A 288 -1.11 -43.61 7.20
CA PHE A 288 -0.45 -43.85 5.92
C PHE A 288 -1.26 -44.84 5.10
N GLU A 289 -1.66 -44.45 3.90
CA GLU A 289 -2.45 -45.31 3.02
C GLU A 289 -2.10 -45.11 1.56
N LYS A 290 -2.30 -46.17 0.76
CA LYS A 290 -2.34 -46.07 -0.70
C LYS A 290 -3.65 -45.44 -1.15
N ARG A 291 -3.58 -44.44 -2.02
CA ARG A 291 -4.75 -43.75 -2.58
C ARG A 291 -4.51 -43.36 -4.03
N ASP A 292 -5.60 -43.19 -4.77
CA ASP A 292 -5.55 -42.55 -6.08
C ASP A 292 -4.98 -41.12 -5.96
N ILE A 293 -4.23 -40.75 -6.99
CA ILE A 293 -3.61 -39.44 -7.20
C ILE A 293 -4.66 -38.35 -7.42
N GLU A 294 -5.86 -38.73 -7.90
CA GLU A 294 -7.00 -37.82 -8.11
C GLU A 294 -7.25 -36.96 -6.86
N GLY A 295 -7.08 -35.64 -6.98
CA GLY A 295 -7.24 -34.67 -5.88
C GLY A 295 -5.94 -34.19 -5.22
N ALA A 296 -4.78 -34.80 -5.50
CA ALA A 296 -3.47 -34.38 -4.97
C ALA A 296 -2.75 -33.34 -5.87
N GLU A 297 -3.29 -33.05 -7.04
CA GLU A 297 -2.68 -32.25 -8.12
C GLU A 297 -2.56 -30.76 -7.75
N GLY A 298 -3.30 -30.31 -6.74
CA GLY A 298 -3.20 -28.96 -6.19
C GLY A 298 -2.01 -28.75 -5.24
N VAL A 299 -1.41 -29.84 -4.73
CA VAL A 299 -0.27 -29.80 -3.80
C VAL A 299 1.01 -30.26 -4.47
N TYR A 300 0.95 -31.32 -5.29
CA TYR A 300 2.15 -31.89 -5.91
C TYR A 300 2.25 -31.64 -7.40
N ASN A 301 3.48 -31.72 -7.94
CA ASN A 301 3.71 -31.55 -9.37
C ASN A 301 3.04 -32.65 -10.18
N PHE A 302 2.19 -32.29 -11.15
CA PHE A 302 1.37 -33.23 -11.90
C PHE A 302 2.23 -34.18 -12.74
N ASP A 303 3.24 -33.62 -13.41
CA ASP A 303 4.18 -34.38 -14.26
C ASP A 303 4.89 -35.47 -13.44
N VAL A 304 5.18 -35.20 -12.17
CA VAL A 304 5.82 -36.14 -11.24
C VAL A 304 4.83 -37.18 -10.73
N LEU A 305 3.58 -36.78 -10.47
CA LEU A 305 2.54 -37.69 -10.01
C LEU A 305 2.22 -38.78 -11.04
N GLU A 306 2.19 -38.46 -12.35
CA GLU A 306 1.95 -39.45 -13.42
C GLU A 306 3.00 -40.56 -13.47
N GLU A 307 4.21 -40.32 -12.93
CA GLU A 307 5.28 -41.31 -12.87
C GLU A 307 5.15 -42.30 -11.70
N PHE A 308 4.29 -42.03 -10.71
CA PHE A 308 3.97 -42.98 -9.65
C PHE A 308 2.93 -44.00 -10.14
N ASP A 309 2.90 -45.20 -9.52
CA ASP A 309 1.77 -46.13 -9.71
C ASP A 309 0.44 -45.40 -9.43
N ARG A 310 -0.69 -45.85 -9.99
CA ARG A 310 -2.03 -45.25 -9.76
C ARG A 310 -2.42 -45.09 -8.29
N GLU A 311 -1.75 -45.76 -7.36
CA GLU A 311 -2.02 -45.64 -5.92
C GLU A 311 -0.72 -45.50 -5.09
N PRO A 312 -0.08 -44.31 -5.04
CA PRO A 312 1.10 -44.10 -4.18
C PRO A 312 0.70 -44.00 -2.70
N TYR A 313 1.71 -44.11 -1.83
CA TYR A 313 1.52 -43.90 -0.40
C TYR A 313 1.45 -42.40 -0.08
N PHE A 314 0.40 -42.01 0.64
CA PHE A 314 0.22 -40.65 1.15
C PHE A 314 0.32 -40.57 2.66
N PHE A 315 0.86 -39.44 3.15
CA PHE A 315 0.69 -38.98 4.53
C PHE A 315 -0.70 -38.33 4.64
N LEU A 316 -1.61 -38.95 5.38
CA LEU A 316 -3.01 -38.52 5.47
C LEU A 316 -3.35 -38.10 6.90
N VAL A 317 -4.15 -37.03 7.00
CA VAL A 317 -4.76 -36.61 8.26
C VAL A 317 -6.24 -36.99 8.25
N ASP A 318 -6.66 -37.78 9.23
CA ASP A 318 -8.07 -38.07 9.51
C ASP A 318 -8.78 -36.76 9.88
N ASP A 319 -9.89 -36.48 9.20
CA ASP A 319 -10.70 -35.31 9.45
C ASP A 319 -12.01 -35.65 10.20
N PHE A 320 -12.10 -36.84 10.81
CA PHE A 320 -13.21 -37.24 11.69
C PHE A 320 -13.40 -36.24 12.84
N ASP A 321 -12.30 -35.68 13.37
CA ASP A 321 -12.31 -34.62 14.38
C ASP A 321 -11.71 -33.31 13.82
N PRO A 322 -12.52 -32.41 13.25
CA PRO A 322 -12.06 -31.14 12.70
C PRO A 322 -11.47 -30.19 13.77
N PHE A 323 -11.66 -30.47 15.07
CA PHE A 323 -11.10 -29.65 16.14
C PHE A 323 -9.58 -29.80 16.23
N ASN A 324 -9.02 -31.01 16.03
CA ASN A 324 -7.56 -31.23 16.08
C ASN A 324 -6.81 -30.44 15.01
N ILE A 325 -7.34 -30.44 13.78
CA ILE A 325 -6.73 -29.71 12.67
C ILE A 325 -6.80 -28.20 12.92
N ARG A 326 -7.91 -27.73 13.50
CA ARG A 326 -8.10 -26.33 13.86
C ARG A 326 -7.17 -25.91 15.00
N GLU A 327 -7.02 -26.72 16.04
CA GLU A 327 -6.10 -26.51 17.17
C GLU A 327 -4.65 -26.42 16.70
N PHE A 328 -4.23 -27.29 15.79
CA PHE A 328 -2.91 -27.21 15.17
C PHE A 328 -2.73 -25.92 14.38
N ALA A 329 -3.71 -25.57 13.53
CA ALA A 329 -3.65 -24.36 12.72
C ALA A 329 -3.56 -23.09 13.58
N ILE A 330 -4.36 -23.05 14.65
CA ILE A 330 -4.31 -22.01 15.69
C ILE A 330 -2.93 -21.94 16.34
N SER A 331 -2.37 -23.08 16.74
CA SER A 331 -1.08 -23.13 17.44
C SER A 331 0.06 -22.65 16.55
N LYS A 332 0.04 -23.04 15.27
CA LYS A 332 0.98 -22.57 14.25
C LYS A 332 0.84 -21.05 14.02
N GLN A 333 -0.38 -20.54 13.93
CA GLN A 333 -0.62 -19.10 13.76
C GLN A 333 -0.19 -18.30 14.98
N LEU A 334 -0.49 -18.77 16.19
CA LEU A 334 -0.15 -18.11 17.45
C LEU A 334 1.37 -18.02 17.65
N THR A 335 2.08 -19.12 17.41
CA THR A 335 3.55 -19.18 17.51
C THR A 335 4.21 -18.30 16.45
N ASN A 336 3.73 -18.34 15.21
CA ASN A 336 4.22 -17.45 14.15
C ASN A 336 4.02 -15.96 14.52
N TRP A 337 2.78 -15.58 14.88
CA TRP A 337 2.42 -14.19 15.19
C TRP A 337 3.17 -13.63 16.40
N ARG A 338 3.21 -14.37 17.52
CA ARG A 338 3.81 -13.85 18.76
C ARG A 338 5.32 -13.96 18.77
N ILE A 339 5.90 -14.95 18.09
CA ILE A 339 7.33 -15.26 18.20
C ILE A 339 8.07 -14.89 16.92
N GLN A 340 7.73 -15.54 15.81
CA GLN A 340 8.52 -15.49 14.57
C GLN A 340 8.36 -14.14 13.84
N THR A 341 7.19 -13.51 13.91
CA THR A 341 6.94 -12.17 13.34
C THR A 341 7.01 -11.05 14.37
N HIS A 342 7.61 -11.30 15.53
CA HIS A 342 7.71 -10.28 16.56
C HIS A 342 8.56 -9.09 16.07
N PRO A 343 8.10 -7.82 16.18
CA PRO A 343 8.76 -6.67 15.54
C PRO A 343 10.24 -6.49 15.91
N TRP A 344 10.62 -6.82 17.15
CA TRP A 344 12.03 -6.77 17.57
C TRP A 344 12.91 -7.79 16.87
N LEU A 345 12.39 -9.00 16.64
CA LEU A 345 13.10 -10.06 15.95
C LEU A 345 13.26 -9.71 14.48
N LEU A 346 12.20 -9.18 13.87
CA LEU A 346 12.25 -8.72 12.49
C LEU A 346 13.25 -7.57 12.32
N LEU A 347 13.22 -6.59 13.23
CA LEU A 347 14.21 -5.51 13.26
C LEU A 347 15.64 -6.04 13.42
N PHE A 348 15.85 -7.05 14.26
CA PHE A 348 17.15 -7.71 14.39
C PHE A 348 17.64 -8.24 13.04
N TYR A 349 16.81 -8.98 12.30
CA TYR A 349 17.17 -9.50 10.98
C TYR A 349 17.49 -8.41 9.96
N GLU A 350 16.74 -7.29 9.95
CA GLU A 350 17.02 -6.15 9.06
C GLU A 350 18.38 -5.52 9.34
N ARG A 351 18.74 -5.39 10.62
CA ARG A 351 20.01 -4.80 11.06
C ARG A 351 21.18 -5.66 10.61
N ILE A 352 21.12 -6.98 10.82
CA ILE A 352 22.16 -7.91 10.37
C ILE A 352 22.27 -7.92 8.84
N SER A 353 21.14 -7.93 8.13
CA SER A 353 21.14 -7.87 6.67
C SER A 353 21.84 -6.61 6.14
N THR A 354 21.61 -5.47 6.80
CA THR A 354 22.28 -4.21 6.45
C THR A 354 23.78 -4.24 6.79
N MET A 355 24.18 -4.84 7.91
CA MET A 355 25.59 -5.06 8.23
C MET A 355 26.29 -5.92 7.17
N LEU A 356 25.60 -6.97 6.69
CA LEU A 356 26.08 -7.82 5.60
C LEU A 356 26.20 -7.05 4.28
N ASP A 357 25.19 -6.27 3.91
CA ASP A 357 25.22 -5.42 2.70
C ASP A 357 26.42 -4.44 2.73
N ARG A 358 26.73 -3.87 3.90
CA ARG A 358 27.90 -3.00 4.11
C ARG A 358 29.22 -3.77 3.98
N ALA A 359 29.33 -4.92 4.64
CA ALA A 359 30.53 -5.75 4.57
C ALA A 359 30.82 -6.20 3.13
N ILE A 360 29.78 -6.45 2.32
CA ILE A 360 29.91 -6.84 0.91
C ILE A 360 30.44 -5.70 0.02
N LEU A 361 30.29 -4.44 0.43
CA LEU A 361 30.89 -3.30 -0.26
C LEU A 361 32.41 -3.24 -0.04
N GLU A 362 32.91 -3.76 1.08
CA GLU A 362 34.33 -3.75 1.48
C GLU A 362 35.11 -4.96 0.91
N LYS A 363 34.99 -5.20 -0.40
CA LYS A 363 35.57 -6.38 -1.08
C LYS A 363 37.09 -6.53 -0.95
N SER A 364 37.80 -5.44 -0.67
CA SER A 364 39.25 -5.43 -0.49
C SER A 364 39.69 -5.81 0.93
N HIS A 365 38.76 -5.96 1.88
CA HIS A 365 39.11 -6.28 3.27
C HIS A 365 39.67 -7.72 3.39
N PRO A 366 40.75 -7.96 4.15
CA PRO A 366 41.35 -9.29 4.30
C PRO A 366 40.39 -10.36 4.83
N GLU A 367 39.42 -9.94 5.64
CA GLU A 367 38.41 -10.82 6.26
C GLU A 367 37.10 -10.92 5.47
N TYR A 368 37.02 -10.30 4.29
CA TYR A 368 35.81 -10.35 3.43
C TYR A 368 35.33 -11.80 3.21
N SER A 369 36.27 -12.71 2.92
CA SER A 369 35.95 -14.13 2.71
C SER A 369 35.36 -14.81 3.95
N GLN A 370 35.66 -14.36 5.16
CA GLN A 370 35.09 -14.91 6.40
C GLN A 370 33.60 -14.58 6.55
N VAL A 371 33.14 -13.49 5.93
CA VAL A 371 31.74 -13.05 5.96
C VAL A 371 30.96 -13.62 4.77
N THR A 372 31.58 -13.68 3.59
CA THR A 372 30.86 -14.09 2.37
C THR A 372 30.89 -15.59 2.11
N ASP A 373 31.88 -16.31 2.65
CA ASP A 373 31.95 -17.77 2.50
C ASP A 373 31.29 -18.47 3.70
N LEU A 374 30.17 -19.15 3.42
CA LEU A 374 29.34 -19.80 4.42
C LEU A 374 30.06 -20.92 5.19
N ILE A 375 31.18 -21.42 4.68
CA ILE A 375 32.00 -22.40 5.41
C ILE A 375 32.49 -21.84 6.75
N TYR A 376 32.78 -20.53 6.82
CA TYR A 376 33.21 -19.91 8.07
C TYR A 376 32.06 -19.75 9.08
N ASP A 377 30.81 -19.59 8.61
CA ASP A 377 29.63 -19.62 9.47
C ASP A 377 29.44 -20.99 10.13
N TRP A 378 29.84 -22.07 9.44
CA TRP A 378 29.82 -23.43 9.99
C TRP A 378 30.89 -23.73 11.05
N HIS A 379 31.78 -22.80 11.38
CA HIS A 379 32.70 -22.93 12.53
C HIS A 379 32.17 -22.27 13.80
N GLY A 380 31.16 -21.42 13.67
CA GLY A 380 30.77 -20.47 14.69
C GLY A 380 29.49 -20.80 15.45
N SER A 381 29.28 -20.04 16.52
CA SER A 381 27.95 -19.77 17.07
C SER A 381 27.29 -18.63 16.30
N ASP A 382 26.03 -18.31 16.56
CA ASP A 382 25.36 -17.13 15.95
C ASP A 382 26.14 -15.81 16.18
N MET A 383 26.95 -15.74 17.24
CA MET A 383 27.81 -14.58 17.54
C MET A 383 29.02 -14.46 16.62
N HIS A 384 29.48 -15.57 16.02
CA HIS A 384 30.64 -15.56 15.14
C HIS A 384 30.41 -14.69 13.91
N LEU A 385 29.24 -14.82 13.25
CA LEU A 385 28.91 -13.96 12.11
C LEU A 385 28.91 -12.48 12.50
N LEU A 386 28.37 -12.16 13.68
CA LEU A 386 28.39 -10.79 14.22
C LEU A 386 29.80 -10.27 14.46
N ASP A 387 30.70 -11.12 14.98
CA ASP A 387 32.12 -10.81 15.16
C ASP A 387 32.82 -10.56 13.80
N SER A 388 32.57 -11.40 12.80
CA SER A 388 33.14 -11.24 11.45
C SER A 388 32.57 -10.04 10.69
N LEU A 389 31.28 -9.73 10.87
CA LEU A 389 30.67 -8.54 10.25
C LEU A 389 31.24 -7.24 10.82
N GLN A 390 31.54 -7.23 12.12
CA GLN A 390 32.17 -6.10 12.81
C GLN A 390 33.57 -5.81 12.25
N SER A 391 34.38 -6.85 12.02
CA SER A 391 35.78 -6.66 11.63
C SER A 391 35.95 -6.12 10.20
N VAL A 392 34.98 -6.39 9.31
CA VAL A 392 35.04 -5.97 7.90
C VAL A 392 34.66 -4.50 7.69
N ALA A 393 33.80 -3.92 8.53
CA ALA A 393 33.36 -2.53 8.38
C ALA A 393 33.27 -1.80 9.72
N GLN A 394 33.96 -0.66 9.85
CA GLN A 394 33.97 0.12 11.10
C GLN A 394 32.57 0.53 11.56
N THR A 395 31.64 0.84 10.66
CA THR A 395 30.25 1.19 10.99
C THR A 395 29.44 0.00 11.51
N ASN A 396 29.90 -1.24 11.31
CA ASN A 396 29.29 -2.43 11.90
C ASN A 396 29.71 -2.62 13.37
N GLN A 397 30.81 -2.01 13.81
CA GLN A 397 31.20 -1.99 15.23
C GLN A 397 30.11 -1.34 16.08
N ASP A 398 29.76 -0.09 15.76
CA ASP A 398 28.77 0.69 16.49
C ASP A 398 27.42 -0.02 16.48
N GLU A 399 27.06 -0.60 15.33
CA GLU A 399 25.79 -1.31 15.17
C GLU A 399 25.69 -2.57 16.04
N LYS A 400 26.78 -3.34 16.13
CA LYS A 400 26.86 -4.50 17.01
C LYS A 400 26.83 -4.09 18.48
N ASP A 401 27.58 -3.06 18.85
CA ASP A 401 27.58 -2.56 20.23
C ASP A 401 26.19 -2.06 20.62
N ASN A 402 25.46 -1.42 19.69
CA ASN A 402 24.07 -1.01 19.86
C ASN A 402 23.11 -2.21 20.01
N LEU A 403 23.32 -3.27 19.23
CA LEU A 403 22.56 -4.53 19.34
C LEU A 403 22.75 -5.17 20.73
N LEU A 404 23.99 -5.30 21.19
CA LEU A 404 24.33 -5.98 22.45
C LEU A 404 24.00 -5.14 23.69
N SER A 405 24.17 -3.83 23.63
CA SER A 405 23.87 -2.90 24.73
C SER A 405 22.39 -2.55 24.87
N ARG A 406 21.54 -3.07 23.97
CA ARG A 406 20.11 -2.71 23.87
C ARG A 406 19.87 -1.21 23.64
N GLN A 407 20.83 -0.52 23.02
CA GLN A 407 20.59 0.81 22.45
C GLN A 407 19.80 0.65 21.18
N HIS A 408 18.53 0.37 21.38
CA HIS A 408 17.69 0.00 20.28
C HIS A 408 17.08 1.21 19.59
N TYR A 409 16.95 1.06 18.27
CA TYR A 409 16.16 1.93 17.44
C TYR A 409 14.72 2.02 17.96
N ARG A 410 14.14 3.21 17.88
CA ARG A 410 12.78 3.49 18.30
C ARG A 410 11.86 3.63 17.11
N ARG A 411 10.59 3.29 17.34
CA ARG A 411 9.51 3.50 16.38
C ARG A 411 9.38 5.00 16.12
N SER A 412 9.60 5.38 14.87
CA SER A 412 9.57 6.76 14.38
C SER A 412 8.26 7.05 13.68
N LEU A 413 7.76 6.09 12.90
CA LEU A 413 6.51 6.21 12.17
C LEU A 413 5.80 4.85 12.19
N ALA A 414 4.50 4.89 12.44
CA ALA A 414 3.58 3.78 12.30
C ALA A 414 2.67 4.03 11.11
N ILE A 415 2.56 3.05 10.22
CA ILE A 415 1.70 3.09 9.03
C ILE A 415 0.75 1.89 9.12
N SER A 416 -0.53 2.19 9.26
CA SER A 416 -1.66 1.26 9.25
C SER A 416 -2.82 1.86 8.45
N SER A 417 -3.83 1.06 8.14
CA SER A 417 -5.04 1.55 7.49
C SER A 417 -5.76 2.63 8.30
N SER A 418 -5.61 2.70 9.63
CA SER A 418 -6.22 3.77 10.44
C SER A 418 -5.41 5.05 10.43
N THR A 419 -4.08 4.95 10.43
CA THR A 419 -3.17 6.11 10.40
C THR A 419 -3.19 6.82 9.06
N LEU A 420 -3.67 6.16 8.00
CA LEU A 420 -3.88 6.81 6.71
C LEU A 420 -5.08 7.76 6.81
N SER A 421 -4.83 9.05 6.59
CA SER A 421 -5.89 10.05 6.51
C SER A 421 -6.59 9.97 5.15
N ASN A 422 -7.88 10.31 5.12
CA ASN A 422 -8.65 10.45 3.89
C ASN A 422 -9.06 11.91 3.69
N GLU A 423 -9.08 12.35 2.44
CA GLU A 423 -9.53 13.69 2.09
C GLU A 423 -10.72 13.61 1.14
N PHE A 424 -11.83 13.07 1.65
CA PHE A 424 -13.08 13.05 0.88
C PHE A 424 -13.64 14.46 0.75
N PRO A 425 -13.82 15.00 -0.46
CA PRO A 425 -14.42 16.31 -0.65
C PRO A 425 -15.80 16.34 0.01
N ASP A 426 -16.00 17.24 0.98
CA ASP A 426 -17.34 17.43 1.58
C ASP A 426 -18.40 17.73 0.51
N ALA A 427 -17.97 18.31 -0.62
CA ALA A 427 -18.82 18.60 -1.76
C ALA A 427 -19.46 17.37 -2.44
N LEU A 428 -18.91 16.20 -2.19
CA LEU A 428 -19.47 14.95 -2.68
C LEU A 428 -20.36 14.29 -1.62
N LYS A 429 -20.30 14.64 -0.33
CA LYS A 429 -21.09 13.94 0.70
C LYS A 429 -22.60 14.17 0.52
N GLU A 430 -23.34 13.08 0.32
CA GLU A 430 -24.79 13.07 0.44
C GLU A 430 -25.16 12.42 1.79
N SER A 431 -26.06 13.06 2.54
CA SER A 431 -26.43 12.63 3.90
C SER A 431 -27.02 11.22 3.98
N SER A 432 -27.48 10.67 2.85
CA SER A 432 -28.01 9.30 2.75
C SER A 432 -26.95 8.23 2.53
N LEU A 433 -25.68 8.59 2.27
CA LEU A 433 -24.63 7.67 1.80
C LEU A 433 -23.39 7.62 2.71
N ASP A 434 -23.41 8.25 3.90
CA ASP A 434 -22.23 8.33 4.78
C ASP A 434 -21.67 6.94 5.14
N ALA A 435 -22.52 5.93 5.36
CA ALA A 435 -22.07 4.56 5.65
C ALA A 435 -21.34 3.89 4.47
N GLU A 436 -21.83 4.10 3.24
CA GLU A 436 -21.19 3.58 2.03
C GLU A 436 -19.86 4.28 1.74
N ILE A 437 -19.77 5.58 2.05
CA ILE A 437 -18.53 6.37 1.94
C ILE A 437 -17.48 5.87 2.94
N ASP A 438 -17.87 5.57 4.18
CA ASP A 438 -16.94 5.07 5.20
C ASP A 438 -16.44 3.66 4.85
N GLU A 439 -17.30 2.78 4.33
CA GLU A 439 -16.91 1.46 3.82
C GLU A 439 -15.95 1.58 2.62
N PHE A 440 -16.27 2.45 1.65
CA PHE A 440 -15.39 2.75 0.52
C PHE A 440 -13.98 3.18 0.98
N TRP A 441 -13.90 4.10 1.96
CA TRP A 441 -12.60 4.54 2.47
C TRP A 441 -11.85 3.47 3.25
N LYS A 442 -12.57 2.59 3.96
CA LYS A 442 -11.94 1.45 4.62
C LYS A 442 -11.25 0.55 3.60
N ASP A 443 -11.90 0.27 2.49
CA ASP A 443 -11.33 -0.56 1.42
C ASP A 443 -10.17 0.14 0.70
N VAL A 444 -10.30 1.44 0.40
CA VAL A 444 -9.23 2.24 -0.22
C VAL A 444 -7.98 2.29 0.68
N LYS A 445 -8.15 2.56 1.98
CA LYS A 445 -7.03 2.59 2.94
C LYS A 445 -6.42 1.20 3.11
N GLY A 446 -7.25 0.16 3.16
CA GLY A 446 -6.78 -1.23 3.20
C GLY A 446 -5.94 -1.59 1.97
N PHE A 447 -6.39 -1.19 0.77
CA PHE A 447 -5.66 -1.38 -0.47
C PHE A 447 -4.32 -0.63 -0.47
N LEU A 448 -4.32 0.67 -0.14
CA LEU A 448 -3.11 1.48 -0.12
C LEU A 448 -2.09 0.92 0.88
N PHE A 449 -2.55 0.54 2.07
CA PHE A 449 -1.70 -0.10 3.07
C PHE A 449 -1.10 -1.42 2.57
N LYS A 450 -1.91 -2.28 1.92
CA LYS A 450 -1.43 -3.54 1.33
C LYS A 450 -0.36 -3.30 0.26
N SER A 451 -0.57 -2.30 -0.61
CA SER A 451 0.40 -1.93 -1.64
C SER A 451 1.73 -1.43 -1.05
N ILE A 452 1.67 -0.63 0.02
CA ILE A 452 2.87 -0.21 0.77
C ILE A 452 3.58 -1.43 1.37
N ASN A 453 2.83 -2.34 2.02
CA ASN A 453 3.39 -3.54 2.62
C ASN A 453 4.07 -4.44 1.58
N GLU A 454 3.41 -4.71 0.45
CA GLU A 454 3.94 -5.54 -0.65
C GLU A 454 5.25 -4.98 -1.21
N LYS A 455 5.34 -3.66 -1.40
CA LYS A 455 6.58 -3.02 -1.87
C LYS A 455 7.71 -3.15 -0.83
N LEU A 456 7.39 -2.97 0.45
CA LEU A 456 8.36 -3.12 1.55
C LEU A 456 8.72 -4.58 1.86
N SER A 457 7.95 -5.56 1.41
CA SER A 457 8.31 -6.97 1.52
C SER A 457 9.50 -7.36 0.62
N SER A 458 9.77 -6.59 -0.45
CA SER A 458 10.97 -6.77 -1.26
C SER A 458 12.20 -6.17 -0.55
N PRO A 459 13.27 -6.96 -0.27
CA PRO A 459 14.48 -6.43 0.36
C PRO A 459 15.09 -5.23 -0.36
N GLU A 460 15.06 -5.21 -1.70
CA GLU A 460 15.67 -4.15 -2.49
C GLU A 460 14.87 -2.84 -2.44
N GLU A 461 13.56 -2.91 -2.66
CA GLU A 461 12.69 -1.72 -2.62
C GLU A 461 12.65 -1.14 -1.21
N LYS A 462 12.60 -2.00 -0.19
CA LYS A 462 12.71 -1.62 1.21
C LYS A 462 14.03 -0.90 1.50
N HIS A 463 15.16 -1.43 1.04
CA HIS A 463 16.47 -0.79 1.21
C HIS A 463 16.50 0.60 0.53
N LYS A 464 16.03 0.71 -0.71
CA LYS A 464 15.95 1.99 -1.45
C LYS A 464 15.12 3.03 -0.68
N ILE A 465 13.96 2.64 -0.16
CA ILE A 465 13.09 3.53 0.62
C ILE A 465 13.81 3.95 1.91
N CYS A 466 14.44 3.02 2.63
CA CYS A 466 15.15 3.34 3.87
C CYS A 466 16.32 4.32 3.63
N VAL A 467 17.12 4.12 2.58
CA VAL A 467 18.19 5.04 2.18
C VAL A 467 17.64 6.43 1.88
N ARG A 468 16.54 6.53 1.12
CA ARG A 468 15.89 7.82 0.84
C ARG A 468 15.35 8.50 2.09
N ILE A 469 14.86 7.73 3.07
CA ILE A 469 14.43 8.30 4.36
C ILE A 469 15.65 8.87 5.10
N VAL A 470 16.81 8.20 5.08
CA VAL A 470 18.05 8.72 5.65
C VAL A 470 18.46 10.02 4.98
N GLU A 471 18.55 10.04 3.64
CA GLU A 471 18.90 11.23 2.86
C GLU A 471 17.95 12.41 3.15
N LYS A 472 16.64 12.15 3.13
CA LYS A 472 15.62 13.15 3.43
C LYS A 472 15.70 13.64 4.88
N SER A 473 16.05 12.77 5.82
CA SER A 473 16.22 13.15 7.23
C SER A 473 17.43 14.07 7.43
N ILE A 474 18.52 13.84 6.72
CA ILE A 474 19.71 14.71 6.74
C ILE A 474 19.37 16.07 6.14
N GLU A 475 18.70 16.12 4.97
CA GLU A 475 18.21 17.35 4.35
C GLU A 475 17.32 18.18 5.30
N LEU A 476 16.40 17.50 6.01
CA LEU A 476 15.56 18.14 7.02
C LEU A 476 16.38 18.65 8.20
N ASN A 477 17.39 17.91 8.65
CA ASN A 477 18.23 18.30 9.78
C ASN A 477 19.03 19.58 9.46
N ASP A 478 19.52 19.72 8.22
CA ASP A 478 20.26 20.90 7.75
C ASP A 478 19.42 22.18 7.74
N CYS A 479 18.08 22.06 7.73
CA CYS A 479 17.18 23.19 7.85
C CYS A 479 17.14 23.81 9.26
N PHE A 480 17.61 23.09 10.29
CA PHE A 480 17.66 23.59 11.66
C PHE A 480 19.00 24.28 11.93
N LEU A 481 18.95 25.45 12.59
CA LEU A 481 20.16 26.09 13.08
C LEU A 481 20.84 25.18 14.11
N PHE A 482 22.16 25.05 14.02
CA PHE A 482 22.98 24.31 14.99
C PHE A 482 22.67 24.74 16.43
N GLY A 483 22.45 23.76 17.32
CA GLY A 483 22.16 23.99 18.74
C GLY A 483 20.70 24.31 19.07
N THR A 484 19.77 24.17 18.12
CA THR A 484 18.33 24.21 18.43
C THR A 484 17.86 22.88 19.03
N LYS A 485 16.76 22.88 19.80
CA LYS A 485 16.21 21.67 20.47
C LYS A 485 16.05 20.46 19.52
N TYR A 486 15.85 20.71 18.23
CA TYR A 486 15.54 19.69 17.24
C TYR A 486 16.71 19.36 16.30
N SER A 487 17.76 20.20 16.22
CA SER A 487 18.95 19.86 15.45
C SER A 487 19.63 18.66 16.09
N GLN A 488 19.91 17.62 15.29
CA GLN A 488 20.64 16.46 15.76
C GLN A 488 22.11 16.56 15.33
N GLU A 489 22.98 16.38 16.31
CA GLU A 489 24.42 16.19 16.09
C GLU A 489 24.70 14.68 16.08
N GLY A 490 25.40 14.20 15.05
CA GLY A 490 25.70 12.77 14.88
C GLY A 490 25.37 12.27 13.49
N ILE A 491 25.80 11.04 13.19
CA ILE A 491 25.55 10.40 11.89
C ILE A 491 24.25 9.60 12.01
N LEU A 492 23.29 9.86 11.13
CA LEU A 492 22.14 8.96 10.94
C LEU A 492 22.63 7.77 10.11
N ASP A 493 23.05 6.72 10.82
CA ASP A 493 23.69 5.52 10.29
C ASP A 493 22.70 4.49 9.72
N GLY A 494 21.43 4.51 10.15
CA GLY A 494 20.41 3.61 9.61
C GLY A 494 18.97 4.04 9.89
N VAL A 495 18.08 3.64 8.99
CA VAL A 495 16.63 3.63 9.20
C VAL A 495 16.12 2.28 8.71
N PHE A 496 15.21 1.65 9.44
CA PHE A 496 14.72 0.32 9.11
C PHE A 496 13.20 0.31 9.03
N ALA A 497 12.67 -0.06 7.86
CA ALA A 497 11.26 -0.35 7.69
C ALA A 497 11.01 -1.83 7.99
N VAL A 498 10.15 -2.13 8.96
CA VAL A 498 9.74 -3.50 9.27
C VAL A 498 8.33 -3.69 8.73
N PRO A 499 8.16 -4.44 7.61
CA PRO A 499 6.85 -4.72 7.05
C PRO A 499 6.03 -5.59 8.00
N ASP A 500 4.71 -5.52 7.86
CA ASP A 500 3.82 -6.34 8.65
C ASP A 500 3.67 -7.73 8.03
N LYS A 501 4.39 -8.70 8.59
CA LYS A 501 4.31 -10.12 8.21
C LYS A 501 3.06 -10.82 8.76
N SER A 502 2.26 -10.17 9.62
CA SER A 502 1.01 -10.75 10.12
C SER A 502 -0.12 -10.75 9.08
N LEU A 503 -0.07 -9.85 8.09
CA LEU A 503 -0.98 -9.86 6.93
C LEU A 503 -0.96 -11.19 6.15
N ASP A 504 0.22 -11.80 6.02
CA ASP A 504 0.38 -13.13 5.41
C ASP A 504 -0.11 -14.24 6.36
N SER A 505 -0.12 -13.97 7.68
CA SER A 505 -0.56 -14.89 8.72
C SER A 505 -2.08 -14.90 8.96
N ASP A 506 -2.82 -13.90 8.46
CA ASP A 506 -4.29 -13.77 8.60
C ASP A 506 -5.05 -14.96 7.99
N LYS A 507 -4.38 -15.70 7.10
CA LYS A 507 -4.86 -16.97 6.54
C LYS A 507 -3.69 -17.92 6.37
N ILE A 508 -3.10 -18.43 7.46
CA ILE A 508 -2.27 -19.64 7.36
C ILE A 508 -3.18 -20.75 6.82
N LYS A 509 -3.09 -20.95 5.51
CA LYS A 509 -3.79 -22.00 4.79
C LYS A 509 -2.94 -23.23 4.94
N ILE A 510 -3.37 -24.12 5.81
CA ILE A 510 -2.77 -25.44 5.92
C ILE A 510 -3.42 -26.31 4.85
N GLN A 511 -2.60 -26.76 3.91
CA GLN A 511 -3.03 -27.69 2.88
C GLN A 511 -2.71 -29.10 3.35
N LEU A 512 -3.76 -29.91 3.48
CA LEU A 512 -3.67 -31.28 3.95
C LEU A 512 -4.38 -32.21 2.98
N ILE A 513 -3.81 -33.38 2.82
CA ILE A 513 -4.50 -34.48 2.18
C ILE A 513 -5.24 -35.22 3.29
N THR A 514 -6.57 -35.23 3.18
CA THR A 514 -7.46 -35.83 4.16
C THR A 514 -8.14 -37.07 3.61
N HIS A 515 -8.68 -37.90 4.50
CA HIS A 515 -9.46 -39.06 4.10
C HIS A 515 -10.80 -39.12 4.85
N ARG A 516 -11.89 -39.36 4.09
CA ARG A 516 -13.20 -39.80 4.60
C ARG A 516 -13.71 -40.96 3.75
N GLY A 517 -13.71 -42.16 4.31
CA GLY A 517 -14.23 -43.34 3.63
C GLY A 517 -13.27 -43.98 2.62
N LYS A 518 -13.73 -45.03 1.93
CA LYS A 518 -12.91 -45.87 1.06
C LYS A 518 -12.86 -45.30 -0.37
N GLY A 519 -11.70 -44.83 -0.83
CA GLY A 519 -11.38 -44.84 -2.26
C GLY A 519 -10.51 -43.71 -2.82
N ARG A 520 -10.63 -42.45 -2.35
CA ARG A 520 -9.97 -41.29 -2.99
C ARG A 520 -9.27 -40.39 -2.00
N SER A 521 -8.17 -39.75 -2.43
CA SER A 521 -7.53 -38.68 -1.67
C SER A 521 -8.30 -37.37 -1.90
N ASN A 522 -8.48 -36.56 -0.85
CA ASN A 522 -9.14 -35.26 -0.98
C ASN A 522 -8.23 -34.18 -0.40
N LEU A 523 -7.79 -33.25 -1.26
CA LEU A 523 -7.14 -32.03 -0.82
C LEU A 523 -8.13 -31.17 -0.04
N LYS A 524 -7.80 -30.93 1.23
CA LYS A 524 -8.54 -30.03 2.10
C LYS A 524 -7.62 -28.87 2.47
N THR A 525 -8.04 -27.66 2.13
CA THR A 525 -7.41 -26.47 2.67
C THR A 525 -8.15 -26.07 3.94
N VAL A 526 -7.48 -26.17 5.08
CA VAL A 526 -8.01 -25.68 6.35
C VAL A 526 -7.33 -24.37 6.66
N SER A 527 -8.12 -23.33 6.90
CA SER A 527 -7.63 -22.08 7.47
C SER A 527 -7.87 -22.11 8.98
N GLY A 528 -6.79 -21.97 9.75
CA GLY A 528 -6.92 -21.58 11.14
C GLY A 528 -7.25 -20.10 11.18
N GLY A 529 -8.43 -19.77 11.71
CA GLY A 529 -8.82 -18.39 11.93
C GLY A 529 -9.47 -18.26 13.29
N PHE A 530 -8.85 -17.46 14.16
CA PHE A 530 -9.60 -16.73 15.17
C PHE A 530 -10.10 -15.44 14.53
N SER A 531 -11.42 -15.21 14.54
CA SER A 531 -11.90 -13.82 14.59
C SER A 531 -11.71 -13.35 16.02
N TRP A 532 -10.51 -12.90 16.37
CA TRP A 532 -10.42 -11.97 17.49
C TRP A 532 -11.29 -10.77 17.09
N GLU A 533 -12.20 -10.35 17.96
CA GLU A 533 -12.94 -9.10 17.80
C GLU A 533 -11.91 -8.02 17.44
N SER A 534 -12.27 -7.18 16.47
CA SER A 534 -11.42 -6.20 15.80
C SER A 534 -10.67 -5.21 16.71
N GLU A 535 -10.90 -5.26 18.03
CA GLU A 535 -10.31 -4.39 19.04
C GLU A 535 -8.93 -4.86 19.55
N ASP A 536 -8.62 -6.16 19.49
CA ASP A 536 -7.31 -6.71 19.94
C ASP A 536 -6.29 -6.83 18.80
N ARG A 537 -6.70 -6.55 17.55
CA ARG A 537 -5.76 -6.26 16.47
C ARG A 537 -5.11 -4.93 16.82
N SER A 538 -3.95 -4.94 17.47
CA SER A 538 -2.97 -3.91 17.17
C SER A 538 -2.87 -3.90 15.66
N GLU A 539 -3.42 -2.86 15.03
CA GLU A 539 -3.71 -2.82 13.62
C GLU A 539 -2.52 -3.32 12.81
N ASN A 540 -2.78 -3.95 11.68
CA ASN A 540 -1.71 -4.35 10.78
C ASN A 540 -0.87 -3.10 10.49
N THR A 541 0.36 -3.05 11.01
CA THR A 541 1.15 -1.82 11.15
C THR A 541 2.57 -2.06 10.72
N ILE A 542 3.01 -1.27 9.76
CA ILE A 542 4.40 -1.16 9.35
C ILE A 542 5.06 -0.14 10.27
N PHE A 543 6.22 -0.49 10.81
CA PHE A 543 7.00 0.40 11.68
C PHE A 543 8.28 0.83 10.99
N ILE A 544 8.55 2.14 11.04
CA ILE A 544 9.85 2.71 10.70
C ILE A 544 10.64 2.90 11.99
N TYR A 545 11.85 2.39 12.05
CA TYR A 545 12.75 2.45 13.19
C TYR A 545 13.95 3.36 12.87
N SER A 546 14.32 4.24 13.81
CA SER A 546 15.50 5.10 13.73
C SER A 546 16.16 5.27 15.10
N PRO A 547 17.39 5.80 15.19
CA PRO A 547 18.00 6.14 16.47
C PRO A 547 17.11 7.12 17.26
N LYS A 548 17.12 7.02 18.58
CA LYS A 548 16.17 7.72 19.47
C LYS A 548 16.16 9.24 19.24
N GLU A 549 17.32 9.80 18.95
CA GLU A 549 17.59 11.21 18.73
C GLU A 549 16.93 11.72 17.44
N TRP A 550 16.82 10.83 16.44
CA TRP A 550 16.33 11.15 15.09
C TRP A 550 14.84 10.89 14.88
N THR A 551 14.13 10.32 15.85
CA THR A 551 12.77 9.79 15.65
C THR A 551 11.78 10.81 15.11
N CYS A 552 11.84 12.06 15.56
CA CYS A 552 10.90 13.11 15.10
C CYS A 552 11.21 13.56 13.67
N ILE A 553 12.49 13.72 13.33
CA ILE A 553 12.92 14.09 11.97
C ILE A 553 12.60 12.95 11.01
N VAL A 554 12.95 11.72 11.37
CA VAL A 554 12.68 10.52 10.55
C VAL A 554 11.18 10.29 10.36
N ALA A 555 10.34 10.57 11.37
CA ALA A 555 8.89 10.48 11.20
C ALA A 555 8.38 11.36 10.05
N ILE A 556 8.88 12.60 9.98
CA ILE A 556 8.49 13.58 8.95
C ILE A 556 9.12 13.22 7.60
N ALA A 557 10.41 12.89 7.59
CA ALA A 557 11.12 12.45 6.38
C ALA A 557 10.46 11.23 5.75
N ALA A 558 10.11 10.23 6.57
CA ALA A 558 9.42 9.04 6.11
C ALA A 558 8.06 9.36 5.51
N GLN A 559 7.23 10.20 6.16
CA GLN A 559 5.96 10.62 5.58
C GLN A 559 6.12 11.31 4.22
N ILE A 560 7.13 12.17 4.08
CA ILE A 560 7.44 12.80 2.79
C ILE A 560 7.80 11.71 1.78
N VAL A 561 8.80 10.87 2.05
CA VAL A 561 9.22 9.80 1.13
C VAL A 561 8.06 8.90 0.72
N PHE A 562 7.18 8.51 1.65
CA PHE A 562 5.99 7.73 1.32
C PHE A 562 5.02 8.50 0.42
N TYR A 563 4.76 9.78 0.70
CA TYR A 563 3.92 10.63 -0.15
C TYR A 563 4.50 10.79 -1.57
N GLU A 564 5.82 10.87 -1.66
CA GLU A 564 6.58 11.05 -2.89
C GLU A 564 6.65 9.78 -3.77
N ASP A 565 6.79 8.61 -3.15
CA ASP A 565 7.18 7.36 -3.82
C ASP A 565 6.02 6.41 -4.11
N PHE A 566 4.89 6.67 -3.47
CA PHE A 566 3.68 5.88 -3.64
C PHE A 566 2.64 6.71 -4.36
N GLU A 567 2.55 6.45 -5.66
CA GLU A 567 1.45 6.87 -6.52
C GLU A 567 0.65 5.62 -6.87
N ALA A 568 -0.44 5.35 -6.14
CA ALA A 568 -1.35 4.29 -6.54
C ALA A 568 -2.25 4.82 -7.66
N CYS A 569 -1.72 4.92 -8.88
CA CYS A 569 -2.45 5.45 -10.02
C CYS A 569 -3.28 4.37 -10.73
N SER A 570 -4.56 4.71 -10.98
CA SER A 570 -5.54 4.06 -11.86
C SER A 570 -6.14 2.70 -11.42
N LEU A 571 -6.86 2.67 -10.29
CA LEU A 571 -7.80 1.59 -9.99
C LEU A 571 -9.25 2.08 -10.02
N VAL A 572 -9.71 2.46 -11.21
CA VAL A 572 -11.15 2.63 -11.48
C VAL A 572 -11.83 1.28 -11.80
N HIS A 573 -11.07 0.23 -12.11
CA HIS A 573 -11.67 -1.03 -12.60
C HIS A 573 -11.98 -2.10 -11.55
N ASN A 574 -11.33 -2.12 -10.37
CA ASN A 574 -11.49 -3.24 -9.41
C ASN A 574 -12.40 -2.96 -8.20
N PHE A 575 -12.85 -1.72 -7.95
CA PHE A 575 -13.91 -1.46 -6.97
C PHE A 575 -15.32 -1.78 -7.53
N SER A 576 -15.38 -2.52 -8.64
CA SER A 576 -16.58 -2.95 -9.35
C SER A 576 -17.21 -4.19 -8.69
N SER A 577 -17.61 -4.07 -7.42
CA SER A 577 -18.54 -5.02 -6.82
C SER A 577 -19.60 -4.28 -6.01
N GLY A 578 -20.68 -3.88 -6.69
CA GLY A 578 -22.00 -3.73 -6.09
C GLY A 578 -22.36 -2.41 -5.40
N ASN A 579 -21.40 -1.61 -4.93
CA ASN A 579 -21.73 -0.39 -4.19
C ASN A 579 -22.02 0.80 -5.12
N LYS A 580 -23.28 1.24 -5.14
CA LYS A 580 -23.74 2.43 -5.84
C LYS A 580 -23.31 3.69 -5.08
N LEU A 581 -22.08 4.15 -5.25
CA LEU A 581 -21.78 5.55 -4.92
C LEU A 581 -22.69 6.45 -5.78
N TYR A 582 -23.70 7.07 -5.14
CA TYR A 582 -24.64 8.03 -5.73
C TYR A 582 -25.67 7.48 -6.72
N GLY A 583 -26.11 6.23 -6.58
CA GLY A 583 -27.30 5.74 -7.31
C GLY A 583 -27.15 5.57 -8.83
N LYS A 584 -25.99 5.91 -9.42
CA LYS A 584 -25.69 5.77 -10.86
C LYS A 584 -24.87 4.52 -11.13
N GLN A 585 -25.08 3.89 -12.30
CA GLN A 585 -24.16 2.86 -12.80
C GLN A 585 -22.76 3.48 -12.94
N LEU A 586 -21.74 2.82 -12.38
CA LEU A 586 -20.30 3.13 -12.50
C LEU A 586 -19.78 2.98 -13.95
N GLY A 587 -20.39 3.68 -14.90
CA GLY A 587 -19.89 3.86 -16.27
C GLY A 587 -19.08 5.15 -16.44
N GLU A 588 -19.22 6.11 -15.52
CA GLU A 588 -18.50 7.39 -15.45
C GLU A 588 -17.98 7.60 -14.02
N SER A 589 -17.02 6.79 -13.58
CA SER A 589 -16.44 6.89 -12.23
C SER A 589 -15.56 8.15 -12.08
N PRO A 590 -15.51 8.79 -10.90
CA PRO A 590 -14.58 9.89 -10.66
C PRO A 590 -13.13 9.39 -10.76
N ASP A 591 -12.25 10.22 -11.32
CA ASP A 591 -10.82 9.93 -11.35
C ASP A 591 -10.32 9.84 -9.89
N LEU A 592 -9.69 8.71 -9.54
CA LEU A 592 -9.11 8.44 -8.23
C LEU A 592 -7.60 8.60 -8.30
N LEU A 593 -7.06 9.47 -7.44
CA LEU A 593 -5.63 9.74 -7.35
C LEU A 593 -5.17 9.63 -5.90
N LEU A 594 -4.70 8.43 -5.52
CA LEU A 594 -4.41 8.10 -4.13
C LEU A 594 -2.96 8.48 -3.74
N ARG A 595 -2.82 9.20 -2.64
CA ARG A 595 -1.53 9.53 -2.01
C ARG A 595 -1.56 9.20 -0.52
N PRO A 596 -0.52 8.54 0.04
CA PRO A 596 -0.49 8.24 1.47
C PRO A 596 -0.19 9.52 2.26
N VAL A 597 -1.20 10.04 2.97
CA VAL A 597 -1.03 11.09 3.98
C VAL A 597 -1.27 10.49 5.35
N ILE A 598 -0.24 10.48 6.20
CA ILE A 598 -0.28 9.84 7.50
C ILE A 598 -0.70 10.84 8.58
N ASP A 599 -1.57 10.41 9.49
CA ASP A 599 -1.94 11.13 10.70
C ASP A 599 -0.79 11.00 11.72
N HIS A 600 0.03 12.05 11.80
CA HIS A 600 1.15 12.11 12.74
C HIS A 600 0.72 12.02 14.21
N ALA A 601 -0.46 12.49 14.59
CA ALA A 601 -0.89 12.44 15.99
C ALA A 601 -1.21 11.01 16.41
N LEU A 602 -1.95 10.27 15.57
CA LEU A 602 -2.23 8.87 15.80
C LEU A 602 -0.97 8.02 15.68
N SER A 603 -0.16 8.25 14.64
CA SER A 603 1.11 7.55 14.43
C SER A 603 2.09 7.77 15.60
N ALA A 604 2.26 9.01 16.07
CA ALA A 604 3.09 9.32 17.24
C ALA A 604 2.59 8.61 18.51
N LYS A 605 1.27 8.55 18.72
CA LYS A 605 0.67 7.81 19.84
C LYS A 605 1.01 6.31 19.79
N ILE A 606 0.89 5.68 18.61
CA ILE A 606 1.23 4.26 18.41
C ILE A 606 2.74 4.01 18.61
N CYS A 607 3.59 4.95 18.16
CA CYS A 607 5.04 4.87 18.31
C CYS A 607 5.54 5.21 19.74
N GLY A 608 4.69 5.78 20.60
CA GLY A 608 5.11 6.28 21.91
C GLY A 608 5.98 7.55 21.82
N LEU A 609 5.78 8.35 20.78
CA LEU A 609 6.46 9.63 20.56
C LEU A 609 5.66 10.80 21.13
N SER A 610 6.38 11.88 21.47
CA SER A 610 5.78 13.14 21.86
C SER A 610 5.16 13.83 20.64
N ASN A 611 3.83 13.88 20.57
CA ASN A 611 3.11 14.61 19.52
C ASN A 611 3.50 16.10 19.51
N GLU A 612 3.80 16.68 20.69
CA GLU A 612 4.26 18.07 20.80
C GLU A 612 5.60 18.29 20.10
N ASP A 613 6.53 17.34 20.20
CA ASP A 613 7.84 17.46 19.56
C ASP A 613 7.72 17.28 18.04
N VAL A 614 6.96 16.30 17.55
CA VAL A 614 6.68 16.14 16.12
C VAL A 614 6.05 17.42 15.55
N GLN A 615 5.03 17.96 16.22
CA GLN A 615 4.41 19.23 15.81
C GLN A 615 5.37 20.42 15.88
N GLY A 616 6.28 20.44 16.86
CA GLY A 616 7.30 21.47 17.00
C GLY A 616 8.20 21.52 15.77
N VAL A 617 8.69 20.35 15.32
CA VAL A 617 9.51 20.21 14.11
C VAL A 617 8.72 20.67 12.86
N MET A 618 7.48 20.19 12.70
CA MET A 618 6.63 20.57 11.56
C MET A 618 6.34 22.08 11.51
N LYS A 619 6.13 22.73 12.66
CA LYS A 619 5.91 24.19 12.73
C LYS A 619 7.13 24.98 12.29
N ILE A 620 8.34 24.52 12.60
CA ILE A 620 9.58 25.18 12.17
C ILE A 620 9.74 25.02 10.65
N LEU A 621 9.59 23.79 10.14
CA LEU A 621 9.65 23.50 8.70
C LEU A 621 8.61 24.31 7.90
N SER A 622 7.40 24.48 8.44
CA SER A 622 6.38 25.32 7.82
C SER A 622 6.79 26.80 7.76
N LYS A 623 7.47 27.34 8.77
CA LYS A 623 7.90 28.75 8.79
C LYS A 623 8.96 29.08 7.75
N ILE A 624 9.81 28.11 7.41
CA ILE A 624 10.84 28.25 6.36
C ILE A 624 10.32 27.90 4.96
N GLY A 625 9.02 27.59 4.83
CA GLY A 625 8.39 27.29 3.54
C GLY A 625 8.62 25.87 3.02
N TYR A 626 9.12 24.94 3.85
CA TYR A 626 9.46 23.58 3.40
C TYR A 626 8.24 22.85 2.78
N TYR A 627 7.08 22.97 3.43
CA TYR A 627 5.82 22.36 2.98
C TYR A 627 5.13 23.09 1.82
N ASP A 628 5.67 24.19 1.30
CA ASP A 628 5.05 24.91 0.17
C ASP A 628 5.02 24.05 -1.10
N THR A 629 5.96 23.11 -1.22
CA THR A 629 6.01 22.12 -2.30
C THR A 629 5.00 20.98 -2.12
N HIS A 630 4.62 20.67 -0.88
CA HIS A 630 3.75 19.56 -0.49
C HIS A 630 2.71 20.01 0.56
N PRO A 631 1.77 20.90 0.19
CA PRO A 631 0.96 21.63 1.17
C PRO A 631 0.03 20.72 2.00
N ARG A 632 -0.40 19.58 1.44
CA ARG A 632 -1.29 18.60 2.11
C ARG A 632 -0.66 17.95 3.35
N LEU A 633 0.67 17.91 3.44
CA LEU A 633 1.39 17.30 4.55
C LEU A 633 1.36 18.15 5.84
N TYR A 634 0.92 19.42 5.77
CA TYR A 634 0.85 20.30 6.93
C TYR A 634 -0.57 20.83 7.15
N LYS A 635 -1.21 20.46 8.27
CA LYS A 635 -2.61 20.82 8.60
C LYS A 635 -2.79 21.66 9.87
N PHE A 636 -1.76 21.75 10.72
CA PHE A 636 -1.86 22.26 12.10
C PHE A 636 -2.25 23.74 12.22
N ASP A 637 -1.86 24.59 11.27
CA ASP A 637 -2.21 26.02 11.31
C ASP A 637 -3.71 26.27 11.07
N LEU A 638 -4.41 25.34 10.43
CA LEU A 638 -5.85 25.42 10.17
C LEU A 638 -6.68 25.04 11.39
N GLU A 639 -6.21 24.08 12.19
CA GLU A 639 -6.87 23.68 13.45
C GLU A 639 -6.88 24.85 14.45
N ALA A 640 -5.75 25.54 14.61
CA ALA A 640 -5.64 26.72 15.47
C ALA A 640 -6.59 27.87 15.03
N LYS A 641 -6.95 27.93 13.74
CA LYS A 641 -7.80 28.97 13.16
C LYS A 641 -9.28 28.56 13.05
N HIS A 642 -9.68 27.42 13.63
CA HIS A 642 -11.01 26.84 13.44
C HIS A 642 -12.18 27.82 13.68
N LYS A 643 -12.18 28.58 14.79
CA LYS A 643 -13.25 29.58 15.07
C LYS A 643 -13.42 30.61 13.96
N LYS A 644 -12.30 31.10 13.40
CA LYS A 644 -12.29 32.06 12.31
C LYS A 644 -12.83 31.43 11.03
N LEU A 645 -12.37 30.22 10.71
CA LEU A 645 -12.83 29.44 9.55
C LEU A 645 -14.34 29.13 9.63
N SER A 646 -14.86 28.80 10.81
CA SER A 646 -16.31 28.59 11.00
C SER A 646 -17.13 29.84 10.73
N SER A 647 -16.64 31.02 11.15
CA SER A 647 -17.33 32.29 10.86
C SER A 647 -17.35 32.60 9.36
N LEU A 648 -16.27 32.27 8.64
CA LEU A 648 -16.18 32.43 7.19
C LEU A 648 -17.06 31.44 6.43
N ALA A 649 -17.08 30.17 6.84
CA ALA A 649 -17.97 29.19 6.27
C ALA A 649 -19.44 29.63 6.40
N LYS A 650 -19.84 30.19 7.56
CA LYS A 650 -21.19 30.75 7.76
C LYS A 650 -21.50 31.95 6.86
N LYS A 651 -20.51 32.78 6.51
CA LYS A 651 -20.69 33.87 5.54
C LYS A 651 -20.93 33.31 4.13
N LEU A 652 -20.24 32.23 3.77
CA LEU A 652 -20.35 31.60 2.45
C LEU A 652 -21.47 30.56 2.35
N SER A 653 -22.11 30.18 3.46
CA SER A 653 -23.13 29.12 3.48
C SER A 653 -24.41 29.47 2.74
N SER A 654 -24.63 30.76 2.40
CA SER A 654 -25.73 31.18 1.54
C SER A 654 -25.51 30.84 0.06
N TYR A 655 -24.28 30.45 -0.31
CA TYR A 655 -23.99 29.86 -1.60
C TYR A 655 -24.58 28.44 -1.66
N ASN A 656 -25.41 28.20 -2.66
CA ASN A 656 -26.04 26.92 -2.95
C ASN A 656 -25.59 26.46 -4.34
N GLY A 657 -24.50 25.70 -4.38
CA GLY A 657 -23.87 25.20 -5.59
C GLY A 657 -24.58 23.98 -6.19
N ASP A 658 -23.84 23.23 -7.01
CA ASP A 658 -24.34 22.06 -7.72
C ASP A 658 -24.95 21.03 -6.74
N GLU A 659 -26.15 20.52 -7.05
CA GLU A 659 -26.86 19.51 -6.26
C GLU A 659 -27.03 19.83 -4.76
N GLY A 660 -27.12 21.11 -4.36
CA GLY A 660 -27.32 21.49 -2.96
C GLY A 660 -26.04 21.72 -2.16
N TYR A 661 -24.87 21.75 -2.82
CA TYR A 661 -23.58 22.00 -2.18
C TYR A 661 -23.57 23.32 -1.42
N SER A 662 -23.10 23.29 -0.17
CA SER A 662 -22.86 24.48 0.64
C SER A 662 -21.46 24.45 1.26
N VAL A 663 -20.90 25.63 1.50
CA VAL A 663 -19.57 25.75 2.09
C VAL A 663 -19.63 25.44 3.59
N THR A 664 -18.88 24.44 4.03
CA THR A 664 -18.74 24.03 5.43
C THR A 664 -17.37 24.46 5.98
N THR A 665 -17.19 24.39 7.29
CA THR A 665 -15.86 24.62 7.90
C THR A 665 -14.84 23.61 7.37
N LYS A 666 -15.26 22.36 7.14
CA LYS A 666 -14.39 21.29 6.69
C LYS A 666 -14.07 21.42 5.19
N SER A 667 -15.01 21.81 4.33
CA SER A 667 -14.71 22.11 2.92
C SER A 667 -13.74 23.28 2.78
N LEU A 668 -13.86 24.30 3.65
CA LEU A 668 -12.91 25.41 3.71
C LEU A 668 -11.51 24.96 4.15
N GLN A 669 -11.41 24.08 5.15
CA GLN A 669 -10.13 23.48 5.56
C GLN A 669 -9.51 22.64 4.44
N GLN A 670 -10.32 21.83 3.74
CA GLN A 670 -9.87 21.03 2.58
C GLN A 670 -9.35 21.90 1.44
N PHE A 671 -10.01 23.02 1.15
CA PHE A 671 -9.51 23.98 0.17
C PHE A 671 -8.15 24.57 0.59
N LEU A 672 -8.04 25.06 1.83
CA LEU A 672 -6.83 25.73 2.31
C LEU A 672 -5.63 24.79 2.48
N VAL A 673 -5.86 23.50 2.76
CA VAL A 673 -4.77 22.50 2.88
C VAL A 673 -4.01 22.31 1.56
N GLN A 674 -4.64 22.60 0.42
CA GLN A 674 -4.05 22.50 -0.92
C GLN A 674 -3.20 23.72 -1.30
N ILE A 675 -3.26 24.79 -0.50
CA ILE A 675 -2.50 26.03 -0.70
C ILE A 675 -1.21 25.98 0.14
N PRO A 676 -0.06 26.41 -0.42
CA PRO A 676 1.20 26.55 0.31
C PRO A 676 1.02 27.20 1.69
N PRO A 677 1.53 26.59 2.78
CA PRO A 677 1.36 27.13 4.14
C PRO A 677 1.75 28.60 4.30
N THR A 678 2.80 29.06 3.63
CA THR A 678 3.24 30.47 3.68
C THR A 678 2.20 31.43 3.09
N LEU A 679 1.35 30.97 2.17
CA LEU A 679 0.33 31.76 1.47
C LEU A 679 -1.07 31.62 2.06
N ARG A 680 -1.30 30.70 3.01
CA ARG A 680 -2.64 30.44 3.59
C ARG A 680 -3.27 31.66 4.23
N GLN A 681 -2.47 32.53 4.86
CA GLN A 681 -3.01 33.74 5.47
C GLN A 681 -3.55 34.72 4.42
N ASN A 682 -2.84 34.88 3.29
CA ASN A 682 -3.32 35.66 2.15
C ASN A 682 -4.56 35.03 1.53
N ALA A 683 -4.63 33.70 1.43
CA ALA A 683 -5.79 32.99 0.91
C ALA A 683 -7.03 33.19 1.81
N ILE A 684 -6.85 33.16 3.14
CA ILE A 684 -7.93 33.50 4.08
C ILE A 684 -8.41 34.95 3.87
N SER A 685 -7.50 35.90 3.68
CA SER A 685 -7.86 37.30 3.37
C SER A 685 -8.58 37.46 2.03
N LEU A 686 -8.23 36.67 1.00
CA LEU A 686 -8.98 36.61 -0.25
C LEU A 686 -10.42 36.14 -0.02
N ILE A 687 -10.57 35.04 0.72
CA ILE A 687 -11.88 34.44 1.02
C ILE A 687 -12.74 35.39 1.86
N GLU A 688 -12.14 36.10 2.81
CA GLU A 688 -12.79 37.16 3.59
C GLU A 688 -13.39 38.26 2.71
N SER A 689 -12.72 38.62 1.62
CA SER A 689 -13.16 39.67 0.71
C SER A 689 -14.19 39.21 -0.32
N ILE A 690 -14.47 37.91 -0.43
CA ILE A 690 -15.50 37.41 -1.36
C ILE A 690 -16.85 38.03 -1.01
N LYS A 691 -17.48 38.67 -2.00
CA LYS A 691 -18.83 39.24 -1.90
C LYS A 691 -19.85 38.20 -2.34
N VAL A 692 -20.72 37.78 -1.41
CA VAL A 692 -21.86 36.90 -1.76
C VAL A 692 -23.05 37.77 -2.13
N LEU A 693 -23.49 37.67 -3.38
CA LEU A 693 -24.67 38.35 -3.89
C LEU A 693 -25.93 37.57 -3.48
N ASP A 694 -26.26 37.67 -2.20
CA ASP A 694 -27.45 37.07 -1.63
C ASP A 694 -28.74 37.81 -2.05
N ARG A 695 -29.89 37.25 -1.68
CA ARG A 695 -31.20 37.85 -2.01
C ARG A 695 -31.32 39.28 -1.49
N ALA A 696 -30.83 39.57 -0.29
CA ALA A 696 -30.94 40.90 0.33
C ALA A 696 -30.07 41.95 -0.40
N THR A 697 -28.90 41.54 -0.91
CA THR A 697 -27.99 42.40 -1.66
C THR A 697 -28.54 42.68 -3.05
N LEU A 698 -28.99 41.64 -3.77
CA LEU A 698 -29.65 41.80 -5.07
C LEU A 698 -30.93 42.63 -4.94
N GLN A 699 -31.72 42.44 -3.88
CA GLN A 699 -32.93 43.23 -3.64
C GLN A 699 -32.62 44.72 -3.48
N ARG A 700 -31.60 45.08 -2.70
CA ARG A 700 -31.18 46.48 -2.54
C ARG A 700 -30.68 47.08 -3.84
N ALA A 701 -29.87 46.33 -4.59
CA ALA A 701 -29.32 46.80 -5.86
C ALA A 701 -30.42 47.07 -6.91
N PHE A 702 -31.29 46.09 -7.15
CA PHE A 702 -32.35 46.21 -8.16
C PHE A 702 -33.44 47.19 -7.75
N THR A 703 -33.72 47.37 -6.44
CA THR A 703 -34.60 48.45 -5.97
C THR A 703 -34.10 49.82 -6.44
N ASN A 704 -32.80 50.08 -6.30
CA ASN A 704 -32.23 51.35 -6.71
C ASN A 704 -32.26 51.50 -8.24
N HIS A 705 -32.01 50.41 -8.99
CA HIS A 705 -32.13 50.43 -10.44
C HIS A 705 -33.53 50.75 -10.91
N PHE A 706 -34.55 50.07 -10.38
CA PHE A 706 -35.92 50.31 -10.81
C PHE A 706 -36.36 51.74 -10.51
N LYS A 707 -35.94 52.32 -9.38
CA LYS A 707 -36.18 53.73 -9.08
C LYS A 707 -35.54 54.67 -10.11
N VAL A 708 -34.26 54.45 -10.45
CA VAL A 708 -33.53 55.28 -11.44
C VAL A 708 -34.11 55.12 -12.86
N ILE A 709 -34.51 53.89 -13.20
CA ILE A 709 -35.17 53.54 -14.46
C ILE A 709 -36.52 54.26 -14.54
N GLU A 710 -37.36 54.16 -13.51
CA GLU A 710 -38.69 54.79 -13.45
C GLU A 710 -38.62 56.34 -13.43
N GLU A 711 -37.64 56.94 -12.75
CA GLU A 711 -37.45 58.40 -12.74
C GLU A 711 -36.90 58.95 -14.07
N GLY A 712 -36.26 58.11 -14.89
CA GLY A 712 -35.55 58.48 -16.12
C GLY A 712 -36.25 58.07 -17.43
N ILE A 713 -37.45 57.49 -17.36
CA ILE A 713 -38.19 56.96 -18.51
C ILE A 713 -39.54 57.69 -18.64
N ASN A 714 -39.83 58.16 -19.85
CA ASN A 714 -41.13 58.72 -20.20
C ASN A 714 -41.88 57.71 -21.08
N SER A 715 -42.43 56.66 -20.46
CA SER A 715 -43.01 55.48 -21.12
C SER A 715 -44.43 55.21 -20.65
N GLU A 716 -45.30 54.78 -21.57
CA GLU A 716 -46.71 54.46 -21.28
C GLU A 716 -46.85 53.12 -20.54
N ASN A 717 -46.13 52.07 -20.99
CA ASN A 717 -46.04 50.78 -20.32
C ASN A 717 -44.60 50.30 -20.15
N VAL A 718 -44.28 49.69 -19.00
CA VAL A 718 -42.97 49.10 -18.72
C VAL A 718 -43.11 47.60 -18.45
N PHE A 719 -42.40 46.79 -19.24
CA PHE A 719 -42.39 45.33 -19.13
C PHE A 719 -41.06 44.82 -18.57
N TYR A 720 -41.10 44.05 -17.49
CA TYR A 720 -39.89 43.50 -16.85
C TYR A 720 -39.71 42.02 -17.16
N ILE A 721 -38.55 41.64 -17.71
CA ILE A 721 -38.26 40.30 -18.21
C ILE A 721 -36.89 39.81 -17.72
N PRO A 722 -36.80 38.61 -17.13
CA PRO A 722 -35.51 38.01 -16.83
C PRO A 722 -34.80 37.57 -18.12
N LEU A 723 -33.49 37.85 -18.23
CA LEU A 723 -32.68 37.42 -19.37
C LEU A 723 -32.48 35.90 -19.39
N SER A 724 -32.20 35.31 -18.22
CA SER A 724 -32.03 33.86 -18.07
C SER A 724 -33.13 33.23 -17.20
N GLU A 725 -33.43 31.97 -17.47
CA GLU A 725 -34.41 31.20 -16.71
C GLU A 725 -33.89 30.69 -15.35
N SER A 726 -32.61 30.90 -15.04
CA SER A 726 -31.97 30.44 -13.80
C SER A 726 -31.70 31.61 -12.84
N SER A 727 -30.69 32.43 -13.12
CA SER A 727 -30.33 33.60 -12.32
C SER A 727 -31.41 34.68 -12.35
N GLY A 728 -32.00 34.96 -13.52
CA GLY A 728 -33.06 35.97 -13.67
C GLY A 728 -34.35 35.62 -12.90
N LYS A 729 -34.74 34.34 -12.83
CA LYS A 729 -35.92 33.91 -12.04
C LYS A 729 -35.77 34.16 -10.54
N SER A 730 -34.54 34.12 -10.00
CA SER A 730 -34.29 34.38 -8.58
C SER A 730 -34.57 35.84 -8.19
N ILE A 731 -34.49 36.76 -9.15
CA ILE A 731 -34.75 38.20 -9.00
C ILE A 731 -36.23 38.52 -9.26
N LYS A 732 -36.98 37.66 -9.96
CA LYS A 732 -38.40 37.87 -10.29
C LYS A 732 -39.29 38.15 -9.07
N GLY A 733 -39.08 37.45 -7.96
CA GLY A 733 -39.83 37.70 -6.72
C GLY A 733 -39.60 39.11 -6.14
N ILE A 734 -38.41 39.68 -6.38
CA ILE A 734 -38.06 41.05 -6.00
C ILE A 734 -38.73 42.06 -6.94
N VAL A 735 -38.76 41.78 -8.24
CA VAL A 735 -39.42 42.62 -9.26
C VAL A 735 -40.93 42.69 -9.01
N ASN A 736 -41.57 41.54 -8.78
CA ASN A 736 -43.02 41.43 -8.56
C ASN A 736 -43.52 42.20 -7.32
N PHE A 737 -42.68 42.36 -6.30
CA PHE A 737 -43.07 43.03 -5.04
C PHE A 737 -42.96 44.56 -5.12
N LYS A 738 -42.22 45.11 -6.10
CA LYS A 738 -41.91 46.55 -6.18
C LYS A 738 -42.32 47.27 -7.46
N SER A 739 -42.82 46.57 -8.49
CA SER A 739 -43.36 47.23 -9.68
C SER A 739 -44.64 47.99 -9.33
N LEU A 740 -44.52 49.28 -8.97
CA LEU A 740 -45.67 50.14 -8.64
C LEU A 740 -46.36 50.70 -9.91
N SER A 741 -45.76 50.56 -11.10
CA SER A 741 -46.28 51.11 -12.36
C SER A 741 -46.10 50.24 -13.63
N GLY A 742 -45.77 48.94 -13.53
CA GLY A 742 -45.51 48.09 -14.70
C GLY A 742 -45.80 46.59 -14.49
N GLU A 743 -45.84 45.83 -15.58
CA GLU A 743 -46.14 44.38 -15.57
C GLU A 743 -44.86 43.53 -15.60
N SER A 744 -44.75 42.53 -14.72
CA SER A 744 -43.69 41.52 -14.79
C SER A 744 -44.14 40.32 -15.63
N LEU A 745 -43.34 39.98 -16.64
CA LEU A 745 -43.65 38.92 -17.61
C LEU A 745 -42.66 37.74 -17.50
N HIS A 746 -43.05 36.60 -18.04
CA HIS A 746 -42.27 35.36 -17.91
C HIS A 746 -41.25 35.17 -19.04
N GLY A 747 -41.41 35.85 -20.17
CA GLY A 747 -40.47 35.75 -21.28
C GLY A 747 -40.64 36.83 -22.34
N ILE A 748 -39.65 36.94 -23.22
CA ILE A 748 -39.57 37.96 -24.27
C ILE A 748 -40.75 37.91 -25.25
N ARG A 749 -41.32 36.72 -25.48
CA ARG A 749 -42.47 36.53 -26.37
C ARG A 749 -43.71 37.25 -25.86
N GLU A 750 -44.03 37.07 -24.59
CA GLU A 750 -45.19 37.70 -23.94
C GLU A 750 -45.09 39.23 -23.99
N ALA A 751 -43.89 39.77 -23.75
CA ALA A 751 -43.68 41.20 -23.85
C ALA A 751 -43.83 41.69 -25.29
N SER A 752 -43.24 40.99 -26.26
CA SER A 752 -43.33 41.38 -27.66
C SER A 752 -44.76 41.39 -28.22
N ASP A 753 -45.65 40.54 -27.68
CA ASP A 753 -47.07 40.53 -28.05
C ASP A 753 -47.84 41.75 -27.50
N ARG A 754 -47.45 42.22 -26.30
CA ARG A 754 -48.10 43.32 -25.55
C ARG A 754 -47.56 44.71 -25.87
N ILE A 755 -46.49 44.84 -26.64
CA ILE A 755 -46.02 46.14 -27.13
C ILE A 755 -47.06 46.67 -28.13
N GLU A 756 -47.61 47.84 -27.84
CA GLU A 756 -48.64 48.53 -28.63
C GLU A 756 -48.15 49.89 -29.13
N SER A 757 -47.20 50.52 -28.43
CA SER A 757 -46.71 51.87 -28.68
C SER A 757 -45.18 51.90 -28.80
N ASP A 758 -44.64 52.79 -29.63
CA ASP A 758 -43.18 53.02 -29.74
C ASP A 758 -42.60 53.76 -28.51
N ARG A 759 -43.48 54.11 -27.57
CA ARG A 759 -43.19 54.64 -26.24
C ARG A 759 -43.11 53.55 -25.16
N ASP A 760 -43.43 52.29 -25.45
CA ASP A 760 -43.31 51.20 -24.48
C ASP A 760 -41.84 50.86 -24.20
N SER A 761 -41.54 50.44 -22.97
CA SER A 761 -40.19 50.07 -22.54
C SER A 761 -40.11 48.62 -22.08
N VAL A 762 -39.06 47.91 -22.49
CA VAL A 762 -38.77 46.54 -22.06
C VAL A 762 -37.47 46.52 -21.26
N VAL A 763 -37.58 46.19 -19.98
CA VAL A 763 -36.46 46.07 -19.05
C VAL A 763 -36.06 44.59 -18.96
N ILE A 764 -34.90 44.26 -19.52
CA ILE A 764 -34.28 42.94 -19.49
C ILE A 764 -33.25 42.92 -18.37
N TYR A 765 -33.38 42.01 -17.40
CA TYR A 765 -32.52 42.00 -16.22
C TYR A 765 -31.85 40.66 -15.92
N ASP A 766 -30.65 40.70 -15.34
CA ASP A 766 -29.93 39.54 -14.82
C ASP A 766 -28.93 39.90 -13.70
N ASP A 767 -28.42 38.92 -12.95
CA ASP A 767 -27.50 39.16 -11.84
C ASP A 767 -26.13 39.70 -12.28
N ASN A 768 -25.58 39.23 -13.39
CA ASN A 768 -24.33 39.74 -13.93
C ASN A 768 -24.22 39.62 -15.46
N ILE A 769 -23.34 40.44 -16.03
CA ILE A 769 -22.87 40.33 -17.41
C ILE A 769 -21.36 40.52 -17.52
N VAL A 770 -20.63 39.40 -17.64
CA VAL A 770 -19.18 39.41 -17.84
C VAL A 770 -18.87 39.40 -19.35
N SER A 771 -18.84 38.24 -20.00
CA SER A 771 -18.45 38.16 -21.42
C SER A 771 -19.55 38.59 -22.39
N GLY A 772 -20.81 38.66 -21.92
CA GLY A 772 -21.98 38.89 -22.77
C GLY A 772 -22.33 37.75 -23.73
N THR A 773 -21.63 36.61 -23.69
CA THR A 773 -21.85 35.50 -24.66
C THR A 773 -23.24 34.91 -24.53
N GLN A 774 -23.70 34.58 -23.32
CA GLN A 774 -25.04 34.01 -23.11
C GLN A 774 -26.14 34.99 -23.51
N ALA A 775 -25.99 36.27 -23.13
CA ALA A 775 -26.91 37.33 -23.51
C ALA A 775 -27.00 37.50 -25.04
N ALA A 776 -25.87 37.54 -25.72
CA ALA A 776 -25.82 37.65 -27.19
C ALA A 776 -26.42 36.41 -27.87
N SER A 777 -26.15 35.21 -27.38
CA SER A 777 -26.75 33.98 -27.90
C SER A 777 -28.27 33.97 -27.73
N SER A 778 -28.79 34.41 -26.58
CA SER A 778 -30.24 34.58 -26.36
C SER A 778 -30.86 35.55 -27.36
N ILE A 779 -30.24 36.72 -27.56
CA ILE A 779 -30.74 37.73 -28.51
C ILE A 779 -30.74 37.19 -29.95
N LYS A 780 -29.66 36.55 -30.40
CA LYS A 780 -29.61 35.93 -31.74
C LYS A 780 -30.69 34.88 -31.94
N PHE A 781 -30.99 34.10 -30.91
CA PHE A 781 -32.03 33.07 -30.97
C PHE A 781 -33.43 33.69 -31.01
N TRP A 782 -33.68 34.76 -30.24
CA TRP A 782 -34.93 35.53 -30.30
C TRP A 782 -35.21 36.03 -31.71
N LEU A 783 -34.18 36.52 -32.39
CA LEU A 783 -34.26 37.06 -33.75
C LEU A 783 -34.27 35.98 -34.85
N GLY A 784 -34.07 34.71 -34.49
CA GLY A 784 -34.03 33.62 -35.45
C GLY A 784 -32.76 33.54 -36.29
N GLU A 785 -31.69 34.26 -35.91
CA GLU A 785 -30.39 34.33 -36.61
C GLU A 785 -29.48 33.12 -36.34
N SER A 786 -29.86 32.26 -35.38
CA SER A 786 -29.13 31.03 -35.06
C SER A 786 -30.11 29.87 -34.83
N SER A 787 -29.82 28.71 -35.42
CA SER A 787 -30.55 27.46 -35.23
C SER A 787 -29.85 26.48 -34.28
N GLU A 788 -28.59 26.74 -33.91
CA GLU A 788 -27.77 25.84 -33.10
C GLU A 788 -27.89 26.16 -31.60
N LYS A 789 -28.20 25.12 -30.81
CA LYS A 789 -28.29 25.21 -29.34
C LYS A 789 -26.94 24.95 -28.69
N THR A 790 -26.05 25.93 -28.72
CA THR A 790 -24.65 25.77 -28.28
C THR A 790 -24.41 26.12 -26.81
N GLU A 791 -25.29 26.89 -26.16
CA GLU A 791 -25.10 27.38 -24.79
C GLU A 791 -26.06 26.72 -23.77
N LYS A 792 -25.57 26.37 -22.59
CA LYS A 792 -26.42 25.80 -21.53
C LYS A 792 -27.08 26.93 -20.71
N ASN A 793 -28.30 26.69 -20.21
CA ASN A 793 -29.07 27.61 -19.33
C ASN A 793 -29.55 28.92 -19.96
N ILE A 794 -29.66 29.01 -21.30
CA ILE A 794 -30.30 30.13 -21.99
C ILE A 794 -31.73 29.78 -22.44
N SER A 795 -32.59 30.79 -22.53
CA SER A 795 -33.95 30.62 -23.05
C SER A 795 -33.95 30.60 -24.58
N TYR A 796 -34.26 29.44 -25.16
CA TYR A 796 -34.30 29.19 -26.61
C TYR A 796 -35.67 29.53 -27.21
N ILE A 797 -36.05 30.79 -27.14
CA ILE A 797 -37.33 31.31 -27.67
C ILE A 797 -37.08 31.94 -29.05
N LYS A 798 -37.89 31.61 -30.05
CA LYS A 798 -37.85 32.27 -31.37
C LYS A 798 -39.06 33.19 -31.52
N LEU A 799 -38.84 34.45 -31.87
CA LEU A 799 -39.89 35.43 -32.13
C LEU A 799 -40.32 35.38 -33.60
N ASN A 800 -41.60 35.68 -33.85
CA ASN A 800 -42.12 35.83 -35.21
C ASN A 800 -41.82 37.24 -35.75
N GLU A 801 -41.88 37.46 -37.08
CA GLU A 801 -41.51 38.76 -37.68
C GLU A 801 -42.28 39.96 -37.10
N SER A 802 -43.59 39.81 -36.84
CA SER A 802 -44.42 40.85 -36.20
C SER A 802 -43.90 41.23 -34.79
N GLN A 803 -43.49 40.24 -34.00
CA GLN A 803 -42.94 40.43 -32.65
C GLN A 803 -41.56 41.12 -32.69
N ILE A 804 -40.73 40.77 -33.67
CA ILE A 804 -39.40 41.39 -33.86
C ILE A 804 -39.55 42.86 -34.23
N ILE A 805 -40.49 43.21 -35.10
CA ILE A 805 -40.78 44.59 -35.48
C ILE A 805 -41.20 45.42 -34.26
N LYS A 806 -42.14 44.89 -33.46
CA LYS A 806 -42.58 45.53 -32.21
C LYS A 806 -41.43 45.71 -31.20
N LEU A 807 -40.60 44.69 -31.04
CA LEU A 807 -39.45 44.75 -30.14
C LEU A 807 -38.40 45.77 -30.59
N ARG A 808 -38.19 45.94 -31.90
CA ARG A 808 -37.30 46.97 -32.47
C ARG A 808 -37.83 48.39 -32.28
N SER A 809 -39.15 48.58 -32.20
CA SER A 809 -39.76 49.89 -31.98
C SER A 809 -39.77 50.36 -30.52
N ALA A 810 -39.67 49.44 -29.55
CA ALA A 810 -39.70 49.73 -28.12
C ALA A 810 -38.36 50.24 -27.57
N ASN A 811 -38.39 50.87 -26.39
CA ASN A 811 -37.18 51.24 -25.65
C ASN A 811 -36.64 50.01 -24.89
N LEU A 812 -35.41 49.59 -25.16
CA LEU A 812 -34.80 48.43 -24.50
C LEU A 812 -33.85 48.87 -23.39
N ILE A 813 -34.02 48.30 -22.21
CA ILE A 813 -33.17 48.61 -21.05
C ILE A 813 -32.59 47.32 -20.50
N PHE A 814 -31.27 47.20 -20.54
CA PHE A 814 -30.56 46.06 -19.99
C PHE A 814 -30.02 46.42 -18.59
N ALA A 815 -30.56 45.78 -17.56
CA ALA A 815 -30.26 46.06 -16.16
C ALA A 815 -29.53 44.88 -15.49
N PHE A 816 -28.29 45.10 -15.05
CA PHE A 816 -27.48 44.06 -14.41
C PHE A 816 -26.93 44.52 -13.08
N HIS A 817 -26.78 43.65 -12.07
CA HIS A 817 -26.12 44.10 -10.84
C HIS A 817 -24.63 44.37 -11.09
N VAL A 818 -23.91 43.37 -11.64
CA VAL A 818 -22.48 43.48 -12.01
C VAL A 818 -22.35 43.44 -13.53
N ALA A 819 -21.66 44.42 -14.13
CA ALA A 819 -21.46 44.46 -15.58
C ALA A 819 -20.03 44.84 -15.96
N THR A 820 -19.64 44.49 -17.19
CA THR A 820 -18.39 44.95 -17.83
C THR A 820 -18.67 45.64 -19.16
N ASP A 821 -17.78 46.54 -19.55
CA ASP A 821 -17.85 47.21 -20.86
C ASP A 821 -17.75 46.22 -22.02
N ILE A 822 -17.02 45.12 -21.85
CA ILE A 822 -16.90 44.04 -22.85
C ILE A 822 -18.27 43.38 -23.06
N GLY A 823 -18.97 43.06 -21.96
CA GLY A 823 -20.30 42.48 -21.99
C GLY A 823 -21.31 43.40 -22.68
N PHE A 824 -21.30 44.70 -22.36
CA PHE A 824 -22.15 45.70 -23.00
C PHE A 824 -21.87 45.82 -24.49
N LYS A 825 -20.60 46.02 -24.88
CA LYS A 825 -20.21 46.11 -26.30
C LYS A 825 -20.63 44.88 -27.10
N LYS A 826 -20.62 43.69 -26.49
CA LYS A 826 -21.05 42.45 -27.16
C LYS A 826 -22.56 42.44 -27.41
N ILE A 827 -23.38 42.88 -26.45
CA ILE A 827 -24.81 43.07 -26.68
C ILE A 827 -25.05 44.16 -27.73
N GLU A 828 -24.38 45.30 -27.63
CA GLU A 828 -24.50 46.38 -28.62
C GLU A 828 -24.19 45.89 -30.03
N SER A 829 -23.08 45.18 -30.22
CA SER A 829 -22.71 44.63 -31.53
C SER A 829 -23.79 43.71 -32.10
N CYS A 830 -24.44 42.92 -31.23
CA CYS A 830 -25.50 41.99 -31.61
C CYS A 830 -26.81 42.73 -31.97
N LEU A 831 -27.15 43.79 -31.24
CA LEU A 831 -28.33 44.61 -31.51
C LEU A 831 -28.15 45.46 -32.76
N VAL A 832 -26.95 46.00 -32.98
CA VAL A 832 -26.60 46.75 -34.20
C VAL A 832 -26.66 45.85 -35.42
N SER A 833 -26.07 44.64 -35.37
CA SER A 833 -26.15 43.68 -36.48
C SER A 833 -27.59 43.25 -36.77
N ALA A 834 -28.45 43.25 -35.75
CA ALA A 834 -29.86 42.92 -35.85
C ALA A 834 -30.79 44.09 -36.22
N GLY A 835 -30.24 45.29 -36.48
CA GLY A 835 -31.00 46.45 -36.94
C GLY A 835 -31.82 47.20 -35.87
N PHE A 836 -31.40 47.16 -34.60
CA PHE A 836 -32.01 47.96 -33.53
C PHE A 836 -31.49 49.42 -33.53
N ASP A 837 -32.35 50.37 -33.15
CA ASP A 837 -31.94 51.76 -32.95
C ASP A 837 -31.27 51.93 -31.59
N MET A 838 -29.95 52.13 -31.59
CA MET A 838 -29.16 52.28 -30.35
C MET A 838 -29.55 53.49 -29.51
N ARG A 839 -30.24 54.50 -30.06
CA ARG A 839 -30.77 55.63 -29.28
C ARG A 839 -31.89 55.21 -28.33
N LYS A 840 -32.54 54.09 -28.62
CA LYS A 840 -33.60 53.47 -27.81
C LYS A 840 -33.08 52.38 -26.86
N VAL A 841 -31.77 52.14 -26.82
CA VAL A 841 -31.16 51.12 -25.95
C VAL A 841 -30.41 51.81 -24.80
N LYS A 842 -30.65 51.38 -23.55
CA LYS A 842 -29.91 51.84 -22.37
C LYS A 842 -29.35 50.65 -21.58
N PHE A 843 -28.15 50.81 -21.04
CA PHE A 843 -27.54 49.86 -20.12
C PHE A 843 -27.45 50.46 -18.72
N VAL A 844 -27.81 49.67 -17.71
CA VAL A 844 -27.79 50.10 -16.31
C VAL A 844 -27.07 49.03 -15.49
N SER A 845 -26.07 49.45 -14.70
CA SER A 845 -25.39 48.58 -13.73
C SER A 845 -25.26 49.26 -12.38
N THR A 846 -25.23 48.49 -11.28
CA THR A 846 -25.15 49.04 -9.91
C THR A 846 -23.74 48.98 -9.38
N CYS A 847 -22.92 48.06 -9.88
CA CYS A 847 -21.54 47.92 -9.51
C CYS A 847 -20.70 47.63 -10.75
N LYS A 848 -19.61 48.36 -10.87
CA LYS A 848 -18.56 48.10 -11.86
C LYS A 848 -17.71 46.93 -11.40
N LEU A 849 -17.32 46.04 -12.31
CA LEU A 849 -16.52 44.86 -11.96
C LEU A 849 -15.19 45.25 -11.29
N GLU A 850 -14.62 46.41 -11.62
CA GLU A 850 -13.41 46.97 -11.00
C GLU A 850 -13.52 47.09 -9.48
N GLU A 851 -14.73 47.35 -8.94
CA GLU A 851 -15.02 47.43 -7.50
C GLU A 851 -15.11 46.04 -6.82
N MET A 852 -15.01 44.97 -7.61
CA MET A 852 -15.06 43.58 -7.20
C MET A 852 -13.83 42.77 -7.67
N ARG A 853 -12.71 43.46 -7.95
CA ARG A 853 -11.41 42.82 -8.26
C ARG A 853 -10.64 42.44 -7.00
N GLY A 854 -10.10 41.22 -6.99
CA GLY A 854 -9.27 40.69 -5.91
C GLY A 854 -7.82 41.13 -5.94
N SER A 855 -7.35 41.72 -7.04
CA SER A 855 -5.98 42.22 -7.20
C SER A 855 -5.55 43.22 -6.13
N HIS A 856 -6.51 43.90 -5.48
CA HIS A 856 -6.25 44.85 -4.39
C HIS A 856 -6.14 44.21 -3.00
N VAL A 857 -6.41 42.90 -2.88
CA VAL A 857 -6.55 42.18 -1.60
C VAL A 857 -5.44 41.15 -1.40
N ILE A 858 -4.83 40.65 -2.48
CA ILE A 858 -3.81 39.58 -2.43
C ILE A 858 -2.44 40.10 -2.84
N ASN A 859 -1.39 39.42 -2.38
CA ASN A 859 -0.03 39.67 -2.83
C ASN A 859 0.28 38.95 -4.15
N ASP A 860 1.35 39.36 -4.82
CA ASP A 860 1.76 38.77 -6.10
C ASP A 860 2.02 37.27 -6.00
N ALA A 861 2.62 36.80 -4.90
CA ALA A 861 2.91 35.39 -4.69
C ALA A 861 1.65 34.50 -4.68
N LEU A 862 0.58 34.89 -3.96
CA LEU A 862 -0.68 34.14 -4.00
C LEU A 862 -1.35 34.27 -5.36
N ARG A 863 -1.28 35.44 -6.00
CA ARG A 863 -1.85 35.66 -7.33
C ARG A 863 -1.21 34.73 -8.36
N ASP A 864 0.11 34.59 -8.34
CA ASP A 864 0.86 33.71 -9.25
C ASP A 864 0.54 32.23 -8.99
N GLU A 865 0.41 31.84 -7.72
CA GLU A 865 0.00 30.48 -7.35
C GLU A 865 -1.41 30.14 -7.86
N LEU A 866 -2.38 31.05 -7.67
CA LEU A 866 -3.75 30.88 -8.19
C LEU A 866 -3.79 30.89 -9.72
N ALA A 867 -2.91 31.67 -10.37
CA ALA A 867 -2.77 31.68 -11.82
C ALA A 867 -2.23 30.33 -12.32
N LEU A 868 -1.19 29.79 -11.67
CA LEU A 868 -0.61 28.49 -12.02
C LEU A 868 -1.66 27.39 -11.91
N ILE A 869 -2.37 27.33 -10.77
CA ILE A 869 -3.45 26.35 -10.54
C ILE A 869 -4.55 26.51 -11.60
N GLY A 870 -5.02 27.74 -11.81
CA GLY A 870 -6.09 28.04 -12.76
C GLY A 870 -5.76 27.66 -14.20
N GLU A 871 -4.52 27.87 -14.63
CA GLU A 871 -4.04 27.48 -15.96
C GLU A 871 -4.03 25.96 -16.11
N GLN A 872 -3.55 25.23 -15.10
CA GLN A 872 -3.45 23.77 -15.15
C GLN A 872 -4.81 23.08 -15.18
N VAL A 873 -5.74 23.46 -14.28
CA VAL A 873 -7.07 22.85 -14.23
C VAL A 873 -7.89 23.14 -15.50
N LEU A 874 -7.76 24.34 -16.08
CA LEU A 874 -8.43 24.67 -17.34
C LEU A 874 -7.80 23.99 -18.55
N THR A 875 -6.47 23.86 -18.59
CA THR A 875 -5.79 23.18 -19.69
C THR A 875 -6.30 21.74 -19.80
N LYS A 876 -6.34 21.00 -18.68
CA LYS A 876 -6.86 19.63 -18.65
C LYS A 876 -8.34 19.56 -19.03
N LYS A 877 -9.15 20.47 -18.51
CA LYS A 877 -10.57 20.55 -18.89
C LYS A 877 -10.75 20.77 -20.39
N TYR A 878 -10.07 21.75 -20.98
CA TYR A 878 -10.18 22.07 -22.40
C TYR A 878 -9.62 20.97 -23.31
N GLN A 879 -8.60 20.24 -22.86
CA GLN A 879 -8.12 19.03 -23.54
C GLN A 879 -9.19 17.93 -23.53
N LYS A 880 -9.84 17.68 -22.38
CA LYS A 880 -10.95 16.72 -22.26
C LYS A 880 -12.15 17.12 -23.13
N ASP A 881 -12.39 18.42 -23.29
CA ASP A 881 -13.41 18.99 -24.18
C ASP A 881 -12.99 19.00 -25.67
N GLY A 882 -11.79 18.50 -26.03
CA GLY A 882 -11.32 18.40 -27.42
C GLY A 882 -10.92 19.73 -28.07
N MET A 883 -10.55 20.75 -27.30
CA MET A 883 -10.18 22.06 -27.83
C MET A 883 -8.71 22.11 -28.33
N PRO A 884 -8.45 22.51 -29.59
CA PRO A 884 -7.10 22.50 -30.17
C PRO A 884 -6.11 23.48 -29.48
N ASP A 885 -6.58 24.64 -29.02
CA ASP A 885 -5.75 25.68 -28.36
C ASP A 885 -5.94 25.72 -26.84
N ALA A 886 -6.10 24.54 -26.21
CA ALA A 886 -6.44 24.42 -24.79
C ALA A 886 -5.53 25.24 -23.86
N LYS A 887 -4.22 25.19 -24.07
CA LYS A 887 -3.22 25.86 -23.22
C LYS A 887 -3.26 27.38 -23.36
N GLU A 888 -3.33 27.90 -24.59
CA GLU A 888 -3.41 29.35 -24.85
C GLU A 888 -4.72 29.93 -24.29
N LYS A 889 -5.82 29.22 -24.49
CA LYS A 889 -7.14 29.61 -23.94
C LYS A 889 -7.17 29.56 -22.42
N ALA A 890 -6.48 28.60 -21.81
CA ALA A 890 -6.34 28.51 -20.36
C ALA A 890 -5.48 29.66 -19.81
N ALA A 891 -4.37 30.02 -20.47
CA ALA A 891 -3.51 31.14 -20.06
C ALA A 891 -4.27 32.48 -20.01
N ASN A 892 -5.16 32.72 -20.98
CA ASN A 892 -6.03 33.91 -21.02
C ASN A 892 -7.18 33.88 -20.00
N ARG A 893 -7.33 32.79 -19.25
CA ARG A 893 -8.44 32.57 -18.30
C ARG A 893 -7.99 32.04 -16.95
N ARG A 894 -6.68 32.05 -16.67
CA ARG A 894 -6.10 31.42 -15.49
C ARG A 894 -6.49 32.14 -14.18
N LEU A 895 -6.76 33.45 -14.25
CA LEU A 895 -7.27 34.27 -13.15
C LEU A 895 -8.76 34.66 -13.32
N GLY A 896 -9.52 33.83 -14.04
CA GLY A 896 -10.88 34.12 -14.47
C GLY A 896 -10.94 34.62 -15.91
N PHE A 897 -12.14 34.76 -16.47
CA PHE A 897 -12.38 35.21 -17.84
C PHE A 897 -11.62 36.50 -18.13
N ASP A 898 -10.72 36.47 -19.13
CA ASP A 898 -9.87 37.60 -19.51
C ASP A 898 -8.99 38.12 -18.34
N ASN A 899 -8.64 37.23 -17.41
CA ASN A 899 -7.88 37.51 -16.19
C ASN A 899 -8.45 38.69 -15.37
N MET A 900 -9.78 38.78 -15.31
CA MET A 900 -10.49 39.85 -14.60
C MET A 900 -10.38 39.80 -13.08
N GLU A 901 -9.99 38.66 -12.49
CA GLU A 901 -9.68 38.54 -11.05
C GLU A 901 -10.86 38.86 -10.13
N ALA A 902 -12.08 38.47 -10.51
CA ALA A 902 -13.26 38.82 -9.73
C ALA A 902 -13.35 38.04 -8.40
N ILE A 903 -13.91 38.67 -7.37
CA ILE A 903 -14.10 38.09 -6.02
C ILE A 903 -15.55 38.20 -5.54
N TYR A 904 -16.49 37.75 -6.36
CA TYR A 904 -17.90 37.69 -5.98
C TYR A 904 -18.57 36.40 -6.44
N VAL A 905 -19.60 35.97 -5.72
CA VAL A 905 -20.38 34.77 -6.06
C VAL A 905 -21.85 35.09 -6.04
N THR A 906 -22.62 34.46 -6.92
CA THR A 906 -24.08 34.56 -6.90
C THR A 906 -24.65 33.40 -6.07
N MET A 907 -25.91 33.49 -5.65
CA MET A 907 -26.52 32.49 -4.77
C MET A 907 -26.45 31.06 -5.33
N PHE A 908 -26.48 30.91 -6.66
CA PHE A 908 -26.56 29.61 -7.34
C PHE A 908 -25.43 29.35 -8.34
N ASN A 909 -24.46 30.25 -8.48
CA ASN A 909 -23.40 30.10 -9.47
C ASN A 909 -22.15 30.93 -9.13
N VAL A 910 -21.00 30.55 -9.67
CA VAL A 910 -19.76 31.33 -9.57
C VAL A 910 -19.42 31.90 -10.93
N PRO A 911 -19.48 33.23 -11.16
CA PRO A 911 -19.14 33.84 -12.44
C PRO A 911 -17.77 33.40 -12.96
N THR A 912 -17.63 33.19 -14.27
CA THR A 912 -16.35 32.78 -14.87
C THR A 912 -15.26 33.84 -14.77
N ALA A 913 -15.62 35.10 -14.44
CA ALA A 913 -14.67 36.18 -14.15
C ALA A 913 -13.89 35.95 -12.85
N CYS A 914 -14.38 35.08 -11.95
CA CYS A 914 -13.72 34.84 -10.68
C CYS A 914 -12.45 34.01 -10.87
N TYR A 915 -11.51 34.13 -9.93
CA TYR A 915 -10.30 33.30 -9.90
C TYR A 915 -10.65 31.84 -10.17
N THR A 916 -10.10 31.29 -11.24
CA THR A 916 -10.41 29.95 -11.73
C THR A 916 -10.18 28.87 -10.67
N ALA A 917 -9.11 29.01 -9.90
CA ALA A 917 -8.78 28.13 -8.79
C ALA A 917 -9.87 28.06 -7.70
N LEU A 918 -10.75 29.06 -7.57
CA LEU A 918 -11.82 29.06 -6.57
C LEU A 918 -13.02 28.19 -6.96
N TRP A 919 -13.20 27.84 -8.24
CA TRP A 919 -14.43 27.18 -8.71
C TRP A 919 -14.22 26.02 -9.69
N CYS A 920 -13.07 25.92 -10.36
CA CYS A 920 -12.82 24.87 -11.33
C CYS A 920 -12.08 23.70 -10.67
N PRO A 921 -12.69 22.49 -10.59
CA PRO A 921 -11.99 21.30 -10.15
C PRO A 921 -11.11 20.73 -11.25
N GLY A 922 -10.20 19.85 -10.86
CA GLY A 922 -9.31 19.13 -11.77
C GLY A 922 -8.12 18.57 -11.02
N THR A 923 -6.97 18.58 -11.66
CA THR A 923 -5.70 18.20 -11.05
C THR A 923 -4.61 19.24 -11.32
N VAL A 924 -3.64 19.30 -10.42
CA VAL A 924 -2.48 20.18 -10.47
C VAL A 924 -1.21 19.35 -10.39
N ILE A 925 -0.18 19.78 -11.09
CA ILE A 925 1.15 19.20 -11.10
C ILE A 925 2.04 20.04 -10.17
N ARG A 926 2.55 19.42 -9.12
CA ARG A 926 3.55 19.99 -8.20
C ARG A 926 4.78 19.10 -8.20
N GLN A 927 5.97 19.66 -8.45
CA GLN A 927 7.23 18.88 -8.48
C GLN A 927 7.16 17.65 -9.42
N GLY A 928 6.49 17.79 -10.56
CA GLY A 928 6.31 16.69 -11.53
C GLY A 928 5.25 15.65 -11.16
N ARG A 929 4.52 15.83 -10.05
CA ARG A 929 3.50 14.90 -9.55
C ARG A 929 2.10 15.48 -9.67
N GLU A 930 1.15 14.65 -10.11
CA GLU A 930 -0.26 15.02 -10.15
C GLU A 930 -0.90 14.92 -8.76
N GLU A 931 -1.68 15.93 -8.40
CA GLU A 931 -2.48 16.06 -7.19
C GLU A 931 -3.91 16.50 -7.52
N PRO A 932 -4.95 16.05 -6.78
CA PRO A 932 -6.29 16.56 -7.01
C PRO A 932 -6.38 18.04 -6.63
N TRP A 933 -7.23 18.80 -7.31
CA TRP A 933 -7.59 20.17 -6.94
C TRP A 933 -9.10 20.27 -6.69
N ILE A 934 -9.45 20.47 -5.42
CA ILE A 934 -10.82 20.61 -4.95
C ILE A 934 -11.08 22.09 -4.65
N PRO A 935 -11.82 22.81 -5.51
CA PRO A 935 -12.09 24.23 -5.32
C PRO A 935 -13.12 24.45 -4.21
N LEU A 936 -13.10 25.64 -3.59
CA LEU A 936 -14.02 26.00 -2.52
C LEU A 936 -15.48 26.16 -3.00
N LEU A 937 -15.68 26.65 -4.23
CA LEU A 937 -16.98 27.08 -4.74
C LEU A 937 -17.30 26.34 -6.04
N ILE A 938 -17.70 25.06 -5.93
CA ILE A 938 -17.94 24.22 -7.11
C ILE A 938 -19.11 24.77 -7.94
N ARG A 939 -18.79 25.19 -9.17
CA ARG A 939 -19.75 25.73 -10.13
C ARG A 939 -20.77 24.64 -10.55
N ASN A 940 -22.02 25.03 -10.83
CA ASN A 940 -23.02 24.09 -11.35
C ASN A 940 -22.50 23.33 -12.59
N SER A 941 -22.88 22.06 -12.72
CA SER A 941 -22.39 21.09 -13.72
C SER A 941 -20.90 20.74 -13.66
N HIS A 942 -20.17 21.11 -12.61
CA HIS A 942 -18.76 20.77 -12.44
C HIS A 942 -18.50 19.70 -11.37
N LYS A 943 -19.54 19.20 -10.67
CA LYS A 943 -19.37 18.13 -9.67
C LYS A 943 -18.76 16.85 -10.28
N ASN A 944 -19.09 16.52 -11.53
CA ASN A 944 -18.55 15.36 -12.26
C ASN A 944 -17.06 15.52 -12.67
N LEU A 945 -16.47 16.71 -12.49
CA LEU A 945 -15.07 16.98 -12.79
C LEU A 945 -14.18 16.90 -11.53
N VAL A 946 -14.76 16.58 -10.36
CA VAL A 946 -14.02 16.46 -9.10
C VAL A 946 -13.21 15.17 -9.11
N VAL A 947 -11.91 15.29 -8.84
CA VAL A 947 -10.98 14.17 -8.65
C VAL A 947 -10.90 13.87 -7.16
N ILE A 948 -11.01 12.59 -6.79
CA ILE A 948 -10.95 12.13 -5.39
C ILE A 948 -9.50 11.78 -5.04
N GLY A 949 -9.04 12.29 -3.89
CA GLY A 949 -7.65 12.20 -3.41
C GLY A 949 -7.45 11.38 -2.15
#